data_AF-A0A917JIU9-F1
#
_entry.id   AF-A0A917JIU9-F1
#
_cell.length_a   1.000
_cell.length_b   1.000
_cell.length_c   1.000
_cell.angle_alpha   90.00
_cell.angle_beta   90.00
_cell.angle_gamma   90.00
#
_symmetry.space_group_name_H-M   'P 1'
#
loop_
_entity.id
_entity.type
_entity.pdbx_description
1 polymer ?
#
loop_
_entity_poly.entity_id
_entity_poly.type
_entity_poly.pdbx_seq_one_letter_code
_entity_poly.pdbx_strand_id
1 'polypeptide(L)'
;MAEPTETKTPPPPEHLFTWVDIDEHLALLASTGAWPRWLIAADSWWDNLELVVASGTDTRQVREWLDEVFGAGSTEFDGDQLMLGLDDPRTRDFTGIPVVLVPDPENEPTARRIPLLREKHITRELADPFDRPVSDRLPGNVEIIAFHSFKGGVGRTVHAVAMADVIARRGGNVLLIDADLEAPGITWMHKAQGGQLDFSYEDFLALLQGGEDGDWAAAVDIAAAYLPNQQVGHHPGGGRLTVVPATRRPFLTPPRIEPADLLTPGRSPYFLTEALAALATRMDADTVVIDLRAGASELSAPVLLDPRVQRVFVTTLSHQSLAGTETLIRQLGRQAPAVQGTDPASSVIITQYRQDVHAAQAQSASDSLSAALLAALQPPAGGRNTESGSGVDSDILSRPVLSPFREEMLALPSTWDGVLRVLDTCQLSAAIESIVPTPIPTGSATIEKHAETIDYEPLRRQLAKTAGEFIYAEEMGLTSASGFLVTDPLRRLLGDHRTEPPLSLVVGAKGAGKTFLYSKACAARTWRQFASLSGIDGVKQDLPIVPVLESDNLKYHELTPQDLRDAFAAKHSGEGAKADTSQAIRDKLKHGFVSLDGSDELGWRRLWLECLAAAAGVPTSGDGRAEAALTELGKRAQAVFVIDGLEDLLQSMDTSPKRTALRVLLTDVLTWLRSLRGRPFGLVVFVRWDLVTEAVSQNSGQLLARYEPYALRWNQEEALRLALWVTVYAHAHPAPPPLSQIVEMPYSELVDKLIPVWGWKMGTERSKEARSHLWVPAALGDFNDQVQARDVVVFLKESSRLSVEYPSWDDRVLAPTAMRKALLECSKNKIDSIRQENPQVGSLLARLQHVTVNVPFRLEDVNLSADEADFLVKSGVFARGKDGRYWVAEIYRHGLGFGSERRAKVLWRG
;
A
#
# COMPACT_ATOMS: atom_id res chain seq x y z
N MET A 1 -20.59 46.25 20.15
CA MET A 1 -21.05 45.96 21.53
C MET A 1 -22.22 45.02 21.39
N ALA A 2 -21.97 43.71 21.49
CA ALA A 2 -23.04 42.72 21.56
C ALA A 2 -23.60 42.72 22.99
N GLU A 3 -24.93 42.64 23.13
CA GLU A 3 -25.57 42.43 24.43
C GLU A 3 -25.09 41.11 25.04
N PRO A 4 -24.87 41.05 26.38
CA PRO A 4 -24.47 39.81 27.04
C PRO A 4 -25.65 38.84 26.97
N THR A 5 -25.50 37.76 26.23
CA THR A 5 -26.33 36.56 26.37
C THR A 5 -26.31 36.15 27.84
N GLU A 6 -27.48 36.10 28.48
CA GLU A 6 -27.64 35.58 29.85
C GLU A 6 -26.94 34.22 29.96
N THR A 7 -25.79 34.17 30.64
CA THR A 7 -25.10 32.93 31.00
C THR A 7 -26.00 32.18 31.97
N LYS A 8 -26.77 31.21 31.45
CA LYS A 8 -27.56 30.30 32.29
C LYS A 8 -26.59 29.38 33.02
N THR A 9 -26.47 29.56 34.33
CA THR A 9 -25.80 28.60 35.21
C THR A 9 -26.40 27.21 34.99
N PRO A 10 -25.58 26.17 34.74
CA PRO A 10 -26.04 24.79 34.67
C PRO A 10 -26.84 24.43 35.93
N PRO A 11 -27.91 23.63 35.83
CA PRO A 11 -28.59 23.13 37.01
C PRO A 11 -27.63 22.26 37.84
N PRO A 12 -27.80 22.18 39.16
CA PRO A 12 -27.07 21.24 39.99
C PRO A 12 -27.21 19.79 39.49
N PRO A 13 -26.17 18.95 39.65
CA PRO A 13 -26.23 17.55 39.27
C PRO A 13 -27.30 16.82 40.10
N GLU A 14 -28.04 15.90 39.47
CA GLU A 14 -29.06 15.11 40.17
C GLU A 14 -28.43 14.17 41.22
N HIS A 15 -27.20 13.71 40.95
CA HIS A 15 -26.45 12.82 41.81
C HIS A 15 -24.97 13.19 41.86
N LEU A 16 -24.34 13.00 43.03
CA LEU A 16 -22.91 13.21 43.27
C LEU A 16 -22.31 11.97 43.96
N PHE A 17 -21.82 11.00 43.19
CA PHE A 17 -21.30 9.75 43.78
C PHE A 17 -19.81 9.81 44.10
N THR A 18 -19.05 10.55 43.28
CA THR A 18 -17.60 10.54 43.31
C THR A 18 -17.02 11.91 42.93
N TRP A 19 -15.71 12.05 43.14
CA TRP A 19 -14.93 13.18 42.65
C TRP A 19 -15.03 13.39 41.13
N VAL A 20 -15.35 12.36 40.33
CA VAL A 20 -15.52 12.51 38.87
C VAL A 20 -16.76 13.33 38.55
N ASP A 21 -17.85 13.14 39.29
CA ASP A 21 -19.08 13.92 39.11
C ASP A 21 -18.86 15.40 39.46
N ILE A 22 -18.03 15.65 40.48
CA ILE A 22 -17.60 16.98 40.91
C ILE A 22 -16.74 17.64 39.82
N ASP A 23 -15.73 16.92 39.33
CA ASP A 23 -14.81 17.35 38.27
C ASP A 23 -15.57 17.73 36.98
N GLU A 24 -16.47 16.87 36.52
CA GLU A 24 -17.28 17.09 35.31
C GLU A 24 -18.21 18.30 35.45
N HIS A 25 -18.85 18.48 36.61
CA HIS A 25 -19.73 19.61 36.85
C HIS A 25 -18.97 20.94 36.94
N LEU A 26 -17.80 20.94 37.59
CA LEU A 26 -16.91 22.10 37.62
C LEU A 26 -16.44 22.47 36.20
N ALA A 27 -16.04 21.49 35.38
CA ALA A 27 -15.66 21.75 33.99
C ALA A 27 -16.83 22.32 33.16
N LEU A 28 -18.07 21.87 33.43
CA LEU A 28 -19.27 22.42 32.81
C LEU A 28 -19.54 23.88 33.25
N LEU A 29 -19.41 24.18 34.54
CA LEU A 29 -19.52 25.54 35.08
C LEU A 29 -18.48 26.47 34.45
N ALA A 30 -17.23 26.02 34.40
CA ALA A 30 -16.13 26.75 33.80
C ALA A 30 -16.39 27.04 32.31
N SER A 31 -16.72 26.01 31.51
CA SER A 31 -16.96 26.15 30.07
C SER A 31 -18.19 26.98 29.71
N THR A 32 -19.14 27.16 30.63
CA THR A 32 -20.32 28.02 30.45
C THR A 32 -20.12 29.45 30.99
N GLY A 33 -18.94 29.76 31.52
CA GLY A 33 -18.62 31.05 32.12
C GLY A 33 -19.26 31.28 33.49
N ALA A 34 -19.90 30.26 34.08
CA ALA A 34 -20.47 30.29 35.42
C ALA A 34 -19.40 30.03 36.50
N TRP A 35 -18.30 30.79 36.41
CA TRP A 35 -17.11 30.62 37.26
C TRP A 35 -16.83 31.90 38.07
N PRO A 36 -16.80 31.84 39.42
CA PRO A 36 -16.62 33.03 40.22
C PRO A 36 -15.18 33.55 40.13
N ARG A 37 -15.02 34.88 40.15
CA ARG A 37 -13.70 35.53 40.00
C ARG A 37 -12.70 35.21 41.11
N TRP A 38 -13.18 34.81 42.29
CA TRP A 38 -12.31 34.45 43.43
C TRP A 38 -11.75 33.04 43.31
N LEU A 39 -12.35 32.18 42.47
CA LEU A 39 -11.89 30.81 42.23
C LEU A 39 -10.92 30.83 41.05
N ILE A 40 -9.63 30.61 41.35
CA ILE A 40 -8.56 30.62 40.35
C ILE A 40 -8.52 29.29 39.61
N ALA A 41 -8.56 28.18 40.35
CA ALA A 41 -8.59 26.84 39.79
C ALA A 41 -9.30 25.85 40.72
N ALA A 42 -9.73 24.71 40.18
CA ALA A 42 -10.26 23.61 40.97
C ALA A 42 -9.76 22.26 40.45
N ASP A 43 -9.31 21.40 41.36
CA ASP A 43 -8.83 20.05 41.08
C ASP A 43 -9.55 19.05 41.99
N SER A 44 -10.26 18.10 41.39
CA SER A 44 -10.97 17.05 42.14
C SER A 44 -10.14 15.78 42.20
N TRP A 45 -9.92 15.26 43.41
CA TRP A 45 -9.19 14.02 43.69
C TRP A 45 -10.11 13.01 44.39
N TRP A 46 -9.69 11.75 44.40
CA TRP A 46 -10.48 10.68 45.03
C TRP A 46 -10.72 10.87 46.53
N ASP A 47 -9.89 11.67 47.20
CA ASP A 47 -9.94 11.94 48.64
C ASP A 47 -10.22 13.40 49.01
N ASN A 48 -10.24 14.35 48.07
CA ASN A 48 -10.48 15.76 48.35
C ASN A 48 -10.88 16.58 47.11
N LEU A 49 -11.49 17.74 47.33
CA LEU A 49 -11.65 18.80 46.33
C LEU A 49 -10.71 19.95 46.69
N GLU A 50 -9.73 20.22 45.86
CA GLU A 50 -8.82 21.34 46.04
C GLU A 50 -9.32 22.56 45.25
N LEU A 51 -9.49 23.70 45.93
CA LEU A 51 -9.87 24.97 45.33
C LEU A 51 -8.74 25.98 45.53
N VAL A 52 -8.13 26.40 44.43
CA VAL A 52 -7.16 27.50 44.44
C VAL A 52 -7.95 28.80 44.43
N VAL A 53 -7.81 29.60 45.49
CA VAL A 53 -8.63 30.80 45.71
C VAL A 53 -7.78 32.05 45.86
N ALA A 54 -8.35 33.19 45.49
CA ALA A 54 -7.74 34.49 45.72
C ALA A 54 -7.46 34.73 47.22
N SER A 55 -6.37 35.41 47.54
CA SER A 55 -5.99 35.69 48.94
C SER A 55 -7.10 36.45 49.68
N GLY A 56 -7.49 35.94 50.85
CA GLY A 56 -8.55 36.54 51.67
C GLY A 56 -9.97 36.09 51.33
N THR A 57 -10.14 35.10 50.45
CA THR A 57 -11.43 34.44 50.22
C THR A 57 -11.94 33.79 51.52
N ASP A 58 -13.18 34.09 51.91
CA ASP A 58 -13.83 33.55 53.11
C ASP A 58 -14.38 32.15 52.84
N THR A 59 -14.10 31.18 53.71
CA THR A 59 -14.65 29.82 53.65
C THR A 59 -16.18 29.82 53.59
N ARG A 60 -16.85 30.79 54.22
CA ARG A 60 -18.30 30.94 54.14
C ARG A 60 -18.78 31.27 52.72
N GLN A 61 -18.06 32.13 52.00
CA GLN A 61 -18.36 32.47 50.62
C GLN A 61 -18.21 31.24 49.70
N VAL A 62 -17.16 30.43 49.93
CA VAL A 62 -16.96 29.17 49.19
C VAL A 62 -18.12 28.22 49.43
N ARG A 63 -18.53 28.05 50.69
CA ARG A 63 -19.67 27.21 51.07
C ARG A 63 -20.96 27.64 50.36
N GLU A 64 -21.28 28.93 50.42
CA GLU A 64 -22.49 29.48 49.81
C GLU A 64 -22.52 29.23 48.29
N TRP A 65 -21.38 29.33 47.61
CA TRP A 65 -21.27 29.01 46.18
C TRP A 65 -21.39 27.51 45.89
N LEU A 66 -20.75 26.65 46.69
CA LEU A 66 -20.87 25.20 46.54
C LEU A 66 -22.31 24.73 46.73
N ASP A 67 -23.02 25.24 47.74
CA ASP A 67 -24.46 24.97 47.95
C ASP A 67 -25.34 25.53 46.80
N GLU A 68 -24.90 26.58 46.10
CA GLU A 68 -25.60 27.09 44.92
C GLU A 68 -25.45 26.16 43.72
N VAL A 69 -24.21 25.78 43.39
CA VAL A 69 -23.90 25.07 42.15
C VAL A 69 -24.06 23.55 42.25
N PHE A 70 -23.90 22.98 43.44
CA PHE A 70 -24.11 21.55 43.71
C PHE A 70 -25.45 21.25 44.39
N GLY A 71 -26.26 22.28 44.65
CA GLY A 71 -27.57 22.14 45.27
C GLY A 71 -27.57 22.43 46.77
N ALA A 72 -28.69 22.93 47.26
CA ALA A 72 -28.80 23.42 48.62
C ALA A 72 -28.62 22.27 49.64
N GLY A 73 -27.65 22.42 50.53
CA GLY A 73 -27.33 21.42 51.55
C GLY A 73 -26.25 20.42 51.13
N SER A 74 -25.59 20.66 49.99
CA SER A 74 -24.46 19.83 49.54
C SER A 74 -23.19 20.04 50.37
N THR A 75 -23.14 21.02 51.29
CA THR A 75 -21.98 21.25 52.15
C THR A 75 -22.27 21.15 53.65
N GLU A 76 -21.32 20.58 54.40
CA GLU A 76 -21.33 20.50 55.87
C GLU A 76 -19.93 20.79 56.45
N PHE A 77 -19.87 21.20 57.71
CA PHE A 77 -18.61 21.34 58.45
C PHE A 77 -18.41 20.14 59.36
N ASP A 78 -17.29 19.44 59.20
CA ASP A 78 -16.79 18.46 60.17
C ASP A 78 -15.66 19.09 60.98
N GLY A 79 -15.98 19.57 62.18
CA GLY A 79 -15.09 20.44 62.95
C GLY A 79 -14.83 21.77 62.23
N ASP A 80 -13.56 22.04 61.89
CA ASP A 80 -13.15 23.24 61.14
C ASP A 80 -13.02 22.97 59.62
N GLN A 81 -13.22 21.73 59.16
CA GLN A 81 -13.04 21.32 57.77
C GLN A 81 -14.37 21.43 57.00
N LEU A 82 -14.36 22.15 55.88
CA LEU A 82 -15.50 22.17 54.95
C LEU A 82 -15.52 20.87 54.15
N MET A 83 -16.71 20.28 54.00
CA MET A 83 -16.93 19.02 53.28
C MET A 83 -17.97 19.23 52.18
N LEU A 84 -17.78 18.57 51.04
CA LEU A 84 -18.75 18.49 49.94
C LEU A 84 -19.37 17.09 49.92
N GLY A 85 -20.70 17.04 50.02
CA GLY A 85 -21.49 15.83 50.17
C GLY A 85 -21.48 14.96 48.93
N LEU A 86 -21.43 13.66 49.17
CA LEU A 86 -21.61 12.60 48.18
C LEU A 86 -22.84 11.78 48.56
N ASP A 87 -23.59 11.36 47.55
CA ASP A 87 -24.76 10.51 47.68
C ASP A 87 -24.35 9.10 48.11
N ASP A 88 -24.65 8.74 49.36
CA ASP A 88 -24.53 7.38 49.87
C ASP A 88 -25.89 6.82 50.31
N PRO A 89 -26.55 5.96 49.51
CA PRO A 89 -27.84 5.39 49.87
C PRO A 89 -27.79 4.43 51.07
N ARG A 90 -26.60 4.09 51.59
CA ARG A 90 -26.40 3.17 52.72
C ARG A 90 -26.54 3.87 54.07
N THR A 91 -26.33 5.18 54.14
CA THR A 91 -26.42 5.97 55.38
C THR A 91 -27.26 7.22 55.18
N ARG A 92 -27.73 7.80 56.28
CA ARG A 92 -28.33 9.15 56.30
C ARG A 92 -27.38 10.18 56.90
N ASP A 93 -26.24 9.73 57.41
CA ASP A 93 -25.19 10.60 57.92
C ASP A 93 -24.51 11.28 56.73
N PHE A 94 -24.00 12.49 56.96
CA PHE A 94 -23.28 13.22 55.93
C PHE A 94 -21.99 12.47 55.55
N THR A 95 -21.88 12.10 54.28
CA THR A 95 -20.68 11.51 53.69
C THR A 95 -20.21 12.42 52.58
N GLY A 96 -18.92 12.72 52.53
CA GLY A 96 -18.41 13.67 51.56
C GLY A 96 -16.89 13.65 51.47
N ILE A 97 -16.36 14.49 50.58
CA ILE A 97 -14.92 14.74 50.49
C ILE A 97 -14.56 16.10 51.11
N PRO A 98 -13.41 16.24 51.76
CA PRO A 98 -12.92 17.52 52.26
C PRO A 98 -12.67 18.50 51.12
N VAL A 99 -13.08 19.75 51.33
CA VAL A 99 -12.77 20.90 50.46
C VAL A 99 -11.55 21.62 51.01
N VAL A 100 -10.43 21.54 50.29
CA VAL A 100 -9.15 22.15 50.68
C VAL A 100 -9.02 23.48 49.95
N LEU A 101 -8.87 24.57 50.72
CA LEU A 101 -8.64 25.90 50.15
C LEU A 101 -7.15 26.19 50.10
N VAL A 102 -6.62 26.38 48.90
CA VAL A 102 -5.23 26.76 48.69
C VAL A 102 -5.19 28.22 48.25
N PRO A 103 -4.60 29.15 49.02
CA PRO A 103 -4.41 30.51 48.55
C PRO A 103 -3.42 30.50 47.38
N ASP A 104 -3.77 31.21 46.30
CA ASP A 104 -2.88 31.38 45.14
C ASP A 104 -1.48 31.85 45.60
N PRO A 105 -0.41 31.02 45.47
CA PRO A 105 0.84 31.25 46.18
C PRO A 105 1.59 32.51 45.78
N GLU A 106 1.52 33.00 44.53
CA GLU A 106 2.29 34.18 44.10
C GLU A 106 1.97 34.60 42.65
N ASN A 107 0.69 34.81 42.29
CA ASN A 107 0.34 35.33 40.94
C ASN A 107 1.01 34.50 39.82
N GLU A 108 1.10 33.18 40.02
CA GLU A 108 1.77 32.31 39.05
C GLU A 108 1.02 32.41 37.70
N PRO A 109 1.74 32.52 36.58
CA PRO A 109 1.10 32.60 35.28
C PRO A 109 0.17 31.39 35.10
N THR A 110 -1.07 31.64 34.68
CA THR A 110 -2.07 30.59 34.42
C THR A 110 -1.44 29.50 33.55
N ALA A 111 -1.58 28.25 33.99
CA ALA A 111 -1.04 27.11 33.28
C ALA A 111 -1.53 27.13 31.83
N ARG A 112 -0.58 26.99 30.90
CA ARG A 112 -0.87 26.98 29.47
C ARG A 112 -1.84 25.84 29.16
N ARG A 113 -2.95 26.16 28.49
CA ARG A 113 -3.91 25.16 28.01
C ARG A 113 -3.31 24.32 26.89
N ILE A 114 -3.54 23.01 26.98
CA ILE A 114 -3.04 22.01 26.04
C ILE A 114 -4.26 21.36 25.36
N PRO A 115 -4.21 21.07 24.04
CA PRO A 115 -5.34 20.47 23.32
C PRO A 115 -5.58 19.00 23.73
N LEU A 116 -6.26 18.82 24.86
CA LEU A 116 -6.72 17.53 25.40
C LEU A 116 -8.26 17.50 25.42
N LEU A 117 -8.84 16.30 25.39
CA LEU A 117 -10.30 16.16 25.58
C LEU A 117 -10.68 16.28 27.05
N ARG A 118 -9.83 15.74 27.93
CA ARG A 118 -9.93 15.87 29.38
C ARG A 118 -9.02 16.98 29.92
N GLU A 119 -9.62 17.87 30.69
CA GLU A 119 -8.90 18.87 31.47
C GLU A 119 -8.68 18.31 32.88
N LYS A 120 -7.45 18.38 33.40
CA LYS A 120 -7.13 18.00 34.78
C LYS A 120 -7.08 19.18 35.74
N HIS A 121 -6.87 20.38 35.20
CA HIS A 121 -6.76 21.61 35.97
C HIS A 121 -7.82 22.60 35.50
N ILE A 122 -8.94 22.66 36.24
CA ILE A 122 -10.14 23.38 35.79
C ILE A 122 -9.99 24.85 36.15
N THR A 123 -10.06 25.69 35.14
CA THR A 123 -9.88 27.15 35.26
C THR A 123 -10.98 27.87 34.47
N ARG A 124 -11.18 29.17 34.74
CA ARG A 124 -12.17 29.96 34.00
C ARG A 124 -11.88 30.04 32.50
N GLU A 125 -10.62 29.89 32.11
CA GLU A 125 -10.13 29.93 30.73
C GLU A 125 -10.69 28.77 29.87
N LEU A 126 -11.39 27.80 30.46
CA LEU A 126 -12.17 26.80 29.73
C LEU A 126 -13.37 27.38 28.98
N ALA A 127 -13.86 28.56 29.38
CA ALA A 127 -14.90 29.28 28.65
C ALA A 127 -14.39 29.80 27.29
N ASP A 128 -13.07 29.99 27.17
CA ASP A 128 -12.43 30.51 25.99
C ASP A 128 -11.97 29.36 25.06
N PRO A 129 -11.96 29.57 23.73
CA PRO A 129 -11.30 28.65 22.81
C PRO A 129 -9.79 28.56 23.09
N PHE A 130 -9.15 27.48 22.64
CA PHE A 130 -7.69 27.37 22.65
C PHE A 130 -7.05 28.51 21.83
N ASP A 131 -5.89 28.99 22.30
CA ASP A 131 -5.09 30.00 21.60
C ASP A 131 -4.77 29.55 20.19
N ARG A 132 -5.06 30.41 19.20
CA ARG A 132 -4.75 30.11 17.80
C ARG A 132 -3.24 29.90 17.60
N PRO A 133 -2.85 29.06 16.62
CA PRO A 133 -1.45 28.88 16.26
C PRO A 133 -0.83 30.21 15.80
N VAL A 134 0.48 30.37 16.04
CA VAL A 134 1.23 31.58 15.66
C VAL A 134 1.20 31.84 14.15
N SER A 135 1.06 30.78 13.35
CA SER A 135 0.90 30.82 11.90
C SER A 135 -0.44 30.20 11.54
N ASP A 136 -1.22 30.90 10.69
CA ASP A 136 -2.48 30.41 10.12
C ASP A 136 -2.27 29.22 9.17
N ARG A 137 -1.03 28.91 8.79
CA ARG A 137 -0.68 27.80 7.89
C ARG A 137 0.28 26.84 8.56
N LEU A 138 0.12 25.57 8.22
CA LEU A 138 1.06 24.51 8.60
C LEU A 138 2.37 24.61 7.79
N PRO A 139 3.48 24.06 8.31
CA PRO A 139 4.75 23.94 7.58
C PRO A 139 4.56 23.42 6.15
N GLY A 140 5.22 24.06 5.18
CA GLY A 140 5.14 23.68 3.76
C GLY A 140 3.79 23.94 3.08
N ASN A 141 2.83 24.58 3.77
CA ASN A 141 1.46 24.75 3.29
C ASN A 141 0.76 23.40 2.98
N VAL A 142 1.13 22.37 3.76
CA VAL A 142 0.53 21.03 3.70
C VAL A 142 -0.89 21.06 4.26
N GLU A 143 -1.81 20.40 3.58
CA GLU A 143 -3.17 20.20 4.06
C GLU A 143 -3.25 18.93 4.91
N ILE A 144 -3.85 19.00 6.11
CA ILE A 144 -4.08 17.83 6.95
C ILE A 144 -5.58 17.58 7.06
N ILE A 145 -6.00 16.36 6.72
CA ILE A 145 -7.38 15.90 6.75
C ILE A 145 -7.48 14.74 7.75
N ALA A 146 -8.26 14.93 8.81
CA ALA A 146 -8.43 13.95 9.87
C ALA A 146 -9.82 13.32 9.83
N PHE A 147 -9.88 12.02 9.61
CA PHE A 147 -11.10 11.22 9.67
C PHE A 147 -11.32 10.73 11.11
N HIS A 148 -12.49 11.03 11.68
CA HIS A 148 -12.89 10.61 13.02
C HIS A 148 -14.31 10.06 13.03
N SER A 149 -14.64 9.23 14.01
CA SER A 149 -16.01 8.79 14.24
C SER A 149 -16.29 8.59 15.72
N PHE A 150 -17.51 8.90 16.18
CA PHE A 150 -17.91 8.61 17.55
C PHE A 150 -18.01 7.09 17.80
N LYS A 151 -18.63 6.35 16.88
CA LYS A 151 -18.79 4.89 16.96
C LYS A 151 -17.82 4.18 16.02
N GLY A 152 -17.37 2.99 16.40
CA GLY A 152 -16.60 2.11 15.53
C GLY A 152 -17.46 1.45 14.45
N GLY A 153 -16.83 1.01 13.36
CA GLY A 153 -17.50 0.25 12.29
C GLY A 153 -18.40 1.06 11.37
N VAL A 154 -18.33 2.39 11.39
CA VAL A 154 -19.16 3.29 10.57
C VAL A 154 -18.62 3.53 9.16
N GLY A 155 -17.46 2.96 8.81
CA GLY A 155 -16.83 3.18 7.50
C GLY A 155 -15.79 4.31 7.45
N ARG A 156 -15.30 4.80 8.59
CA ARG A 156 -14.25 5.84 8.66
C ARG A 156 -13.02 5.51 7.79
N THR A 157 -12.39 4.36 8.02
CA THR A 157 -11.18 3.92 7.29
C THR A 157 -11.39 3.82 5.78
N VAL A 158 -12.54 3.32 5.30
CA VAL A 158 -12.78 3.20 3.85
C VAL A 158 -12.93 4.57 3.17
N HIS A 159 -13.52 5.55 3.86
CA HIS A 159 -13.60 6.91 3.32
C HIS A 159 -12.24 7.62 3.36
N ALA A 160 -11.42 7.38 4.39
CA ALA A 160 -10.04 7.89 4.44
C ALA A 160 -9.18 7.31 3.29
N VAL A 161 -9.26 6.00 3.05
CA VAL A 161 -8.57 5.33 1.92
C VAL A 161 -9.07 5.86 0.57
N ALA A 162 -10.39 6.01 0.39
CA ALA A 162 -10.96 6.56 -0.84
C ALA A 162 -10.50 8.00 -1.09
N MET A 163 -10.50 8.84 -0.06
CA MET A 163 -10.02 10.23 -0.14
C MET A 163 -8.57 10.28 -0.61
N ALA A 164 -7.71 9.51 0.05
CA ALA A 164 -6.28 9.46 -0.27
C ALA A 164 -6.02 8.96 -1.71
N ASP A 165 -6.74 7.91 -2.14
CA ASP A 165 -6.67 7.38 -3.50
C ASP A 165 -7.14 8.41 -4.54
N VAL A 166 -8.23 9.15 -4.30
CA VAL A 166 -8.73 10.18 -5.22
C VAL A 166 -7.76 11.35 -5.36
N ILE A 167 -7.21 11.85 -4.25
CA ILE A 167 -6.22 12.96 -4.29
C ILE A 167 -5.00 12.52 -5.10
N ALA A 168 -4.50 11.32 -4.86
CA ALA A 168 -3.35 10.81 -5.57
C ALA A 168 -3.66 10.56 -7.07
N ARG A 169 -4.86 10.06 -7.42
CA ARG A 169 -5.34 9.96 -8.83
C ARG A 169 -5.31 11.28 -9.58
N ARG A 170 -5.52 12.40 -8.87
CA ARG A 170 -5.49 13.76 -9.44
C ARG A 170 -4.09 14.37 -9.54
N GLY A 171 -3.05 13.64 -9.17
CA GLY A 171 -1.66 14.11 -9.21
C GLY A 171 -1.11 14.60 -7.87
N GLY A 172 -1.90 14.54 -6.78
CA GLY A 172 -1.43 14.94 -5.44
C GLY A 172 -0.49 13.91 -4.80
N ASN A 173 0.33 14.37 -3.86
CA ASN A 173 1.24 13.51 -3.11
C ASN A 173 0.76 13.38 -1.67
N VAL A 174 0.21 12.21 -1.33
CA VAL A 174 -0.52 11.97 -0.09
C VAL A 174 0.30 11.12 0.88
N LEU A 175 0.34 11.54 2.13
CA LEU A 175 0.76 10.74 3.27
C LEU A 175 -0.49 10.24 4.02
N LEU A 176 -0.81 8.96 3.90
CA LEU A 176 -1.96 8.34 4.57
C LEU A 176 -1.52 7.64 5.86
N ILE A 177 -1.98 8.14 7.00
CA ILE A 177 -1.59 7.70 8.33
C ILE A 177 -2.71 6.90 8.97
N ASP A 178 -2.41 5.67 9.37
CA ASP A 178 -3.27 4.86 10.24
C ASP A 178 -2.96 5.22 11.69
N ALA A 179 -3.76 6.10 12.30
CA ALA A 179 -3.58 6.57 13.66
C ALA A 179 -4.44 5.80 14.68
N ASP A 180 -5.13 4.73 14.27
CA ASP A 180 -5.82 3.81 15.17
C ASP A 180 -4.83 2.75 15.70
N LEU A 181 -4.08 3.10 16.74
CA LEU A 181 -3.08 2.22 17.36
C LEU A 181 -3.66 0.96 18.03
N GLU A 182 -4.97 0.92 18.28
CA GLU A 182 -5.63 -0.19 18.98
C GLU A 182 -6.32 -1.18 18.02
N ALA A 183 -6.96 -0.66 16.98
CA ALA A 183 -7.69 -1.44 15.98
C ALA A 183 -7.42 -0.90 14.56
N PRO A 184 -6.16 -0.96 14.09
CA PRO A 184 -5.77 -0.39 12.80
C PRO A 184 -6.49 -1.08 11.65
N GLY A 185 -6.84 -0.33 10.60
CA GLY A 185 -7.50 -0.87 9.41
C GLY A 185 -6.60 -0.89 8.19
N ILE A 186 -6.04 0.27 7.85
CA ILE A 186 -5.11 0.49 6.73
C ILE A 186 -3.86 -0.40 6.85
N THR A 187 -3.33 -0.54 8.07
CA THR A 187 -2.15 -1.35 8.36
C THR A 187 -2.32 -2.79 7.90
N TRP A 188 -3.49 -3.40 8.14
CA TRP A 188 -3.75 -4.77 7.73
C TRP A 188 -3.93 -4.88 6.21
N MET A 189 -4.60 -3.92 5.58
CA MET A 189 -4.78 -3.88 4.13
C MET A 189 -3.44 -3.78 3.41
N HIS A 190 -2.56 -2.90 3.90
CA HIS A 190 -1.21 -2.71 3.39
C HIS A 190 -0.35 -3.96 3.56
N LYS A 191 -0.37 -4.55 4.77
CA LYS A 191 0.38 -5.78 5.07
C LYS A 191 -0.08 -6.97 4.23
N ALA A 192 -1.40 -7.15 4.07
CA ALA A 192 -1.96 -8.25 3.30
C ALA A 192 -1.66 -8.11 1.80
N GLN A 193 -1.50 -6.88 1.29
CA GLN A 193 -1.00 -6.60 -0.07
C GLN A 193 0.47 -6.99 -0.25
N GLY A 194 1.21 -7.21 0.84
CA GLY A 194 2.66 -7.46 0.83
C GLY A 194 3.49 -6.18 0.97
N GLY A 195 2.90 -5.05 1.35
CA GLY A 195 3.62 -3.79 1.53
C GLY A 195 4.61 -3.83 2.70
N GLN A 196 5.72 -3.09 2.56
CA GLN A 196 6.75 -2.99 3.60
C GLN A 196 6.25 -2.24 4.84
N LEU A 197 6.75 -2.63 6.02
CA LEU A 197 6.40 -1.99 7.30
C LEU A 197 7.70 -1.56 8.01
N ASP A 198 8.48 -0.74 7.34
CA ASP A 198 9.79 -0.27 7.80
C ASP A 198 9.69 0.81 8.88
N PHE A 199 8.63 1.63 8.84
CA PHE A 199 8.40 2.75 9.76
C PHE A 199 6.91 2.95 10.02
N SER A 200 6.50 3.11 11.28
CA SER A 200 5.09 3.27 11.67
C SER A 200 4.80 4.56 12.44
N TYR A 201 3.52 4.91 12.56
CA TYR A 201 3.05 6.05 13.35
C TYR A 201 3.48 5.92 14.82
N GLU A 202 3.43 4.72 15.39
CA GLU A 202 3.97 4.44 16.73
C GLU A 202 5.47 4.78 16.87
N ASP A 203 6.30 4.47 15.85
CA ASP A 203 7.73 4.83 15.87
C ASP A 203 7.89 6.35 15.80
N PHE A 204 7.08 7.04 14.99
CA PHE A 204 7.11 8.50 14.88
C PHE A 204 6.80 9.19 16.21
N LEU A 205 5.72 8.78 16.90
CA LEU A 205 5.36 9.33 18.21
C LEU A 205 6.47 9.11 19.25
N ALA A 206 7.09 7.92 19.25
CA ALA A 206 8.18 7.61 20.18
C ALA A 206 9.44 8.44 19.89
N LEU A 207 9.77 8.69 18.62
CA LEU A 207 10.89 9.57 18.24
C LEU A 207 10.62 11.03 18.59
N LEU A 208 9.38 11.51 18.40
CA LEU A 208 8.97 12.85 18.80
C LEU A 208 9.02 13.04 20.33
N GLN A 209 8.61 12.04 21.10
CA GLN A 209 8.78 12.06 22.55
C GLN A 209 10.26 12.25 22.94
N GLY A 210 11.17 11.50 22.30
CA GLY A 210 12.60 11.53 22.61
C GLY A 210 13.38 12.74 22.08
N GLY A 211 12.75 13.66 21.34
CA GLY A 211 13.40 14.84 20.78
C GLY A 211 13.77 15.90 21.83
N GLU A 212 15.03 16.34 21.84
CA GLU A 212 15.54 17.43 22.66
C GLU A 212 14.94 18.78 22.22
N ASP A 213 14.77 19.71 23.17
CA ASP A 213 14.34 21.11 22.96
C ASP A 213 13.05 21.31 22.14
N GLY A 214 12.21 20.29 22.01
CA GLY A 214 10.99 20.38 21.22
C GLY A 214 11.21 20.43 19.71
N ASP A 215 12.32 19.87 19.23
CA ASP A 215 12.59 19.70 17.80
C ASP A 215 12.02 18.38 17.26
N TRP A 216 11.48 18.42 16.04
CA TRP A 216 10.98 17.27 15.29
C TRP A 216 11.94 16.84 14.17
N ALA A 217 13.01 17.59 13.87
CA ALA A 217 13.86 17.39 12.70
C ALA A 217 14.43 15.96 12.61
N ALA A 218 14.98 15.43 13.71
CA ALA A 218 15.53 14.08 13.75
C ALA A 218 14.46 13.00 13.46
N ALA A 219 13.28 13.13 14.07
CA ALA A 219 12.17 12.21 13.85
C ALA A 219 11.69 12.26 12.38
N VAL A 220 11.59 13.46 11.82
CA VAL A 220 11.21 13.71 10.42
C VAL A 220 12.23 13.11 9.45
N ASP A 221 13.53 13.33 9.67
CA ASP A 221 14.57 12.81 8.78
C ASP A 221 14.65 11.28 8.82
N ILE A 222 14.49 10.67 10.00
CA ILE A 222 14.42 9.22 10.15
C ILE A 222 13.19 8.67 9.43
N ALA A 223 12.00 9.22 9.68
CA ALA A 223 10.76 8.79 9.04
C ALA A 223 10.85 8.90 7.50
N ALA A 224 11.24 10.07 7.00
CA ALA A 224 11.41 10.32 5.57
C ALA A 224 12.49 9.43 4.93
N ALA A 225 13.44 8.90 5.70
CA ALA A 225 14.43 7.94 5.22
C ALA A 225 13.77 6.62 4.77
N TYR A 226 12.82 6.10 5.53
CA TYR A 226 12.23 4.76 5.37
C TYR A 226 10.88 4.72 4.62
N LEU A 227 10.05 5.75 4.77
CA LEU A 227 8.71 5.80 4.19
C LEU A 227 8.63 5.62 2.65
N PRO A 228 9.65 5.94 1.82
CA PRO A 228 9.57 5.69 0.37
C PRO A 228 9.32 4.24 -0.05
N ASN A 229 9.64 3.24 0.80
CA ASN A 229 9.35 1.82 0.56
C ASN A 229 7.87 1.45 0.84
N GLN A 230 7.10 2.35 1.45
CA GLN A 230 5.71 2.12 1.87
C GLN A 230 4.70 2.83 0.94
N GLN A 231 5.12 3.12 -0.29
CA GLN A 231 4.25 3.72 -1.31
C GLN A 231 3.32 2.67 -1.91
N VAL A 232 2.03 3.01 -2.01
CA VAL A 232 0.95 2.16 -2.50
C VAL A 232 0.18 2.87 -3.59
N GLY A 233 -0.50 2.10 -4.45
CA GLY A 233 -1.26 2.66 -5.55
C GLY A 233 -0.37 3.32 -6.60
N HIS A 234 -0.83 3.36 -7.85
CA HIS A 234 -0.14 4.11 -8.90
C HIS A 234 -1.20 4.91 -9.64
N HIS A 235 -0.91 6.19 -9.79
CA HIS A 235 -1.88 7.17 -10.19
C HIS A 235 -1.43 7.80 -11.51
N PRO A 236 -2.19 7.62 -12.60
CA PRO A 236 -1.82 8.12 -13.93
C PRO A 236 -1.56 9.63 -14.00
N GLY A 237 -2.08 10.40 -13.03
CA GLY A 237 -1.83 11.83 -12.87
C GLY A 237 -0.45 12.20 -12.29
N GLY A 238 0.41 11.23 -11.97
CA GLY A 238 1.74 11.45 -11.38
C GLY A 238 1.74 11.56 -9.85
N GLY A 239 0.59 11.42 -9.21
CA GLY A 239 0.45 11.49 -7.77
C GLY A 239 0.97 10.25 -7.06
N ARG A 240 1.33 10.43 -5.78
CA ARG A 240 1.92 9.37 -4.94
C ARG A 240 1.07 9.19 -3.70
N LEU A 241 0.90 7.95 -3.26
CA LEU A 241 0.27 7.65 -1.99
C LEU A 241 1.25 6.85 -1.13
N THR A 242 1.64 7.40 0.02
CA THR A 242 2.54 6.73 0.98
C THR A 242 1.78 6.38 2.23
N VAL A 243 1.78 5.10 2.62
CA VAL A 243 1.12 4.64 3.84
C VAL A 243 2.09 4.74 5.02
N VAL A 244 1.61 5.29 6.13
CA VAL A 244 2.21 5.21 7.45
C VAL A 244 1.34 4.27 8.30
N PRO A 245 1.72 3.00 8.44
CA PRO A 245 1.00 2.03 9.26
C PRO A 245 0.96 2.47 10.72
N ALA A 246 -0.03 2.00 11.48
CA ALA A 246 -0.14 2.28 12.91
C ALA A 246 1.04 1.67 13.67
N THR A 247 1.35 0.41 13.38
CA THR A 247 2.46 -0.33 13.99
C THR A 247 3.07 -1.34 13.02
N ARG A 248 4.38 -1.58 13.15
CA ARG A 248 5.09 -2.70 12.50
C ARG A 248 5.31 -3.90 13.41
N ARG A 249 4.83 -3.83 14.65
CA ARG A 249 5.04 -4.87 15.67
C ARG A 249 4.15 -6.10 15.40
N PRO A 250 4.59 -7.30 15.79
CA PRO A 250 3.81 -8.52 15.56
C PRO A 250 2.58 -8.65 16.48
N PHE A 251 2.53 -7.91 17.58
CA PHE A 251 1.45 -7.96 18.57
C PHE A 251 0.82 -6.58 18.74
N LEU A 252 -0.50 -6.55 18.91
CA LEU A 252 -1.24 -5.35 19.32
C LEU A 252 -1.03 -5.11 20.81
N THR A 253 -0.58 -3.91 21.17
CA THR A 253 -0.45 -3.45 22.56
C THR A 253 -1.11 -2.08 22.70
N PRO A 254 -1.61 -1.71 23.89
CA PRO A 254 -2.09 -0.35 24.13
C PRO A 254 -1.03 0.70 23.73
N PRO A 255 -1.45 1.91 23.34
CA PRO A 255 -0.53 3.01 23.07
C PRO A 255 0.40 3.25 24.26
N ARG A 256 1.69 3.46 23.99
CA ARG A 256 2.72 3.72 25.01
C ARG A 256 2.98 5.20 25.26
N ILE A 257 2.56 6.03 24.31
CA ILE A 257 2.74 7.48 24.31
C ILE A 257 1.36 8.08 24.54
N GLU A 258 1.27 9.02 25.47
CA GLU A 258 0.09 9.84 25.70
C GLU A 258 0.31 11.25 25.14
N PRO A 259 -0.75 12.05 24.89
CA PRO A 259 -0.58 13.43 24.43
C PRO A 259 0.32 14.28 25.33
N ALA A 260 0.26 14.06 26.66
CA ALA A 260 1.09 14.77 27.63
C ALA A 260 2.59 14.53 27.42
N ASP A 261 2.99 13.37 26.87
CA ASP A 261 4.38 13.06 26.53
C ASP A 261 4.86 13.85 25.31
N LEU A 262 3.94 14.28 24.44
CA LEU A 262 4.24 15.02 23.22
C LEU A 262 4.17 16.53 23.43
N LEU A 263 3.26 16.99 24.28
CA LEU A 263 2.90 18.40 24.50
C LEU A 263 3.57 18.95 25.77
N THR A 264 4.86 18.65 25.95
CA THR A 264 5.64 19.10 27.11
C THR A 264 5.86 20.62 27.12
N PRO A 265 6.16 21.21 28.29
CA PRO A 265 6.49 22.64 28.38
C PRO A 265 7.61 23.04 27.40
N GLY A 266 7.41 24.15 26.69
CA GLY A 266 8.35 24.65 25.67
C GLY A 266 8.02 24.23 24.23
N ARG A 267 7.23 23.16 24.02
CA ARG A 267 6.75 22.77 22.67
C ARG A 267 5.55 23.60 22.23
N SER A 268 5.24 23.65 20.93
CA SER A 268 3.97 24.20 20.44
C SER A 268 2.77 23.38 20.99
N PRO A 269 1.58 23.96 21.26
CA PRO A 269 0.40 23.16 21.61
C PRO A 269 -0.02 22.27 20.42
N TYR A 270 0.40 22.67 19.22
CA TYR A 270 0.14 22.02 17.94
C TYR A 270 1.37 21.27 17.41
N PHE A 271 2.28 20.89 18.31
CA PHE A 271 3.55 20.24 17.96
C PHE A 271 3.37 18.98 17.10
N LEU A 272 2.34 18.17 17.38
CA LEU A 272 2.08 16.94 16.63
C LEU A 272 1.70 17.22 15.16
N THR A 273 0.75 18.13 14.91
CA THR A 273 0.30 18.49 13.55
C THR A 273 1.41 19.22 12.78
N GLU A 274 2.21 20.04 13.45
CA GLU A 274 3.39 20.70 12.87
C GLU A 274 4.48 19.69 12.48
N ALA A 275 4.75 18.69 13.32
CA ALA A 275 5.69 17.61 13.01
C ALA A 275 5.20 16.74 11.84
N LEU A 276 3.89 16.45 11.77
CA LEU A 276 3.29 15.72 10.65
C LEU A 276 3.36 16.50 9.33
N ALA A 277 3.10 17.81 9.36
CA ALA A 277 3.26 18.69 8.20
C ALA A 277 4.73 18.80 7.77
N ALA A 278 5.66 18.87 8.72
CA ALA A 278 7.10 18.86 8.43
C ALA A 278 7.54 17.54 7.78
N LEU A 279 7.01 16.40 8.25
CA LEU A 279 7.23 15.09 7.62
C LEU A 279 6.71 15.06 6.19
N ALA A 280 5.48 15.52 5.96
CA ALA A 280 4.91 15.59 4.63
C ALA A 280 5.73 16.47 3.69
N THR A 281 6.12 17.67 4.15
CA THR A 281 7.01 18.58 3.41
C THR A 281 8.33 17.89 3.03
N ARG A 282 8.94 17.18 3.99
CA ARG A 282 10.21 16.46 3.77
C ARG A 282 10.10 15.35 2.73
N MET A 283 8.90 14.78 2.58
CA MET A 283 8.56 13.72 1.64
C MET A 283 7.98 14.22 0.32
N ASP A 284 7.93 15.54 0.09
CA ASP A 284 7.30 16.15 -1.09
C ASP A 284 5.80 15.81 -1.20
N ALA A 285 5.14 15.61 -0.03
CA ALA A 285 3.71 15.38 0.09
C ALA A 285 2.98 16.71 0.35
N ASP A 286 1.90 16.94 -0.38
CA ASP A 286 1.04 18.13 -0.28
C ASP A 286 -0.14 17.92 0.67
N THR A 287 -0.55 16.66 0.90
CA THR A 287 -1.68 16.33 1.77
C THR A 287 -1.36 15.19 2.73
N VAL A 288 -1.79 15.32 3.98
CA VAL A 288 -1.79 14.24 4.98
C VAL A 288 -3.23 13.83 5.26
N VAL A 289 -3.54 12.55 5.08
CA VAL A 289 -4.84 11.98 5.47
C VAL A 289 -4.63 11.10 6.70
N ILE A 290 -5.38 11.32 7.77
CA ILE A 290 -5.21 10.62 9.04
C ILE A 290 -6.49 9.85 9.40
N ASP A 291 -6.40 8.54 9.58
CA ASP A 291 -7.48 7.69 10.11
C ASP A 291 -7.35 7.61 11.64
N LEU A 292 -8.08 8.46 12.38
CA LEU A 292 -8.00 8.56 13.85
C LEU A 292 -8.83 7.48 14.54
N ARG A 293 -8.56 7.19 15.82
CA ARG A 293 -9.34 6.25 16.65
C ARG A 293 -10.80 6.70 16.82
N ALA A 294 -11.71 5.73 16.99
CA ALA A 294 -13.12 6.04 17.26
C ALA A 294 -13.35 6.40 18.74
N GLY A 295 -14.36 7.21 19.01
CA GLY A 295 -14.71 7.65 20.36
C GLY A 295 -13.81 8.79 20.88
N ALA A 296 -13.82 8.99 22.19
CA ALA A 296 -13.05 10.03 22.88
C ALA A 296 -11.62 9.55 23.22
N SER A 297 -10.82 9.29 22.20
CA SER A 297 -9.41 8.91 22.39
C SER A 297 -8.54 10.16 22.57
N GLU A 298 -7.83 10.26 23.69
CA GLU A 298 -6.95 11.40 24.00
C GLU A 298 -5.86 11.62 22.93
N LEU A 299 -5.29 10.57 22.33
CA LEU A 299 -4.31 10.70 21.25
C LEU A 299 -4.87 11.33 19.96
N SER A 300 -6.19 11.38 19.81
CA SER A 300 -6.84 12.08 18.69
C SER A 300 -7.01 13.58 18.96
N ALA A 301 -6.97 14.00 20.23
CA ALA A 301 -7.24 15.38 20.64
C ALA A 301 -6.29 16.42 20.01
N PRO A 302 -4.95 16.22 20.01
CA PRO A 302 -4.04 17.22 19.46
C PRO A 302 -4.23 17.47 17.96
N VAL A 303 -4.78 16.50 17.23
CA VAL A 303 -5.13 16.63 15.81
C VAL A 303 -6.52 17.28 15.65
N LEU A 304 -7.51 16.84 16.43
CA LEU A 304 -8.88 17.34 16.35
C LEU A 304 -9.06 18.77 16.88
N LEU A 305 -8.15 19.25 17.74
CA LEU A 305 -8.21 20.57 18.35
C LEU A 305 -7.26 21.59 17.70
N ASP A 306 -6.55 21.21 16.63
CA ASP A 306 -5.87 22.17 15.75
C ASP A 306 -6.91 22.75 14.77
N PRO A 307 -7.13 24.07 14.73
CA PRO A 307 -8.06 24.69 13.80
C PRO A 307 -7.62 24.56 12.33
N ARG A 308 -6.32 24.34 12.06
CA ARG A 308 -5.77 24.22 10.70
C ARG A 308 -6.02 22.85 10.04
N VAL A 309 -6.62 21.90 10.77
CA VAL A 309 -6.91 20.54 10.30
C VAL A 309 -8.34 20.45 9.79
N GLN A 310 -8.54 19.91 8.58
CA GLN A 310 -9.87 19.58 8.09
C GLN A 310 -10.41 18.35 8.82
N ARG A 311 -11.47 18.52 9.61
CA ARG A 311 -12.07 17.43 10.39
C ARG A 311 -13.20 16.79 9.58
N VAL A 312 -13.10 15.50 9.31
CA VAL A 312 -14.13 14.72 8.61
C VAL A 312 -14.74 13.70 9.56
N PHE A 313 -15.95 13.98 10.03
CA PHE A 313 -16.69 13.10 10.93
C PHE A 313 -17.52 12.09 10.14
N VAL A 314 -17.32 10.81 10.38
CA VAL A 314 -18.08 9.74 9.71
C VAL A 314 -19.11 9.16 10.69
N THR A 315 -20.36 9.08 10.26
CA THR A 315 -21.46 8.62 11.11
C THR A 315 -22.51 7.83 10.33
N THR A 316 -23.34 7.07 11.05
CA THR A 316 -24.49 6.34 10.48
C THR A 316 -25.79 6.96 10.96
N LEU A 317 -26.93 6.49 10.44
CA LEU A 317 -28.24 6.92 10.91
C LEU A 317 -28.63 6.35 12.29
N SER A 318 -27.76 5.60 12.95
CA SER A 318 -28.06 5.10 14.30
C SER A 318 -28.14 6.28 15.27
N HIS A 319 -29.15 6.31 16.13
CA HIS A 319 -29.35 7.42 17.07
C HIS A 319 -28.12 7.67 17.96
N GLN A 320 -27.48 6.61 18.46
CA GLN A 320 -26.25 6.71 19.26
C GLN A 320 -25.10 7.35 18.46
N SER A 321 -24.95 6.99 17.17
CA SER A 321 -23.93 7.56 16.30
C SER A 321 -24.20 9.03 16.02
N LEU A 322 -25.45 9.40 15.72
CA LEU A 322 -25.84 10.78 15.43
C LEU A 322 -25.66 11.68 16.66
N ALA A 323 -26.23 11.29 17.80
CA ALA A 323 -26.15 12.07 19.04
C ALA A 323 -24.69 12.27 19.49
N GLY A 324 -23.89 11.21 19.50
CA GLY A 324 -22.48 11.32 19.88
C GLY A 324 -21.65 12.15 18.90
N THR A 325 -21.93 12.06 17.60
CA THR A 325 -21.23 12.90 16.59
C THR A 325 -21.62 14.36 16.73
N GLU A 326 -22.91 14.67 16.91
CA GLU A 326 -23.38 16.05 17.13
C GLU A 326 -22.76 16.67 18.38
N THR A 327 -22.79 15.96 19.51
CA THR A 327 -22.17 16.43 20.76
C THR A 327 -20.69 16.73 20.57
N LEU A 328 -19.97 15.83 19.89
CA LEU A 328 -18.53 15.98 19.66
C LEU A 328 -18.21 17.16 18.73
N ILE A 329 -18.98 17.38 17.66
CA ILE A 329 -18.84 18.57 16.79
C ILE A 329 -19.03 19.84 17.60
N ARG A 330 -20.06 19.90 18.46
CA ARG A 330 -20.33 21.08 19.29
C ARG A 330 -19.23 21.32 20.33
N GLN A 331 -18.73 20.26 20.96
CA GLN A 331 -17.63 20.35 21.92
C GLN A 331 -16.35 20.87 21.24
N LEU A 332 -15.92 20.25 20.14
CA LEU A 332 -14.74 20.68 19.40
C LEU A 332 -14.90 22.07 18.79
N GLY A 333 -16.10 22.43 18.32
CA GLY A 333 -16.39 23.76 17.78
C GLY A 333 -16.30 24.88 18.82
N ARG A 334 -16.59 24.59 20.09
CA ARG A 334 -16.38 25.55 21.20
C ARG A 334 -14.90 25.68 21.55
N GLN A 335 -14.20 24.55 21.63
CA GLN A 335 -12.80 24.52 22.06
C GLN A 335 -11.83 25.01 20.97
N ALA A 336 -12.06 24.66 19.70
CA ALA A 336 -11.20 24.98 18.57
C ALA A 336 -12.05 25.30 17.32
N PRO A 337 -12.74 26.47 17.30
CA PRO A 337 -13.58 26.89 16.19
C PRO A 337 -12.77 27.11 14.91
N ALA A 338 -13.37 26.80 13.76
CA ALA A 338 -12.79 27.07 12.45
C ALA A 338 -13.22 28.45 11.94
N VAL A 339 -12.26 29.29 11.55
CA VAL A 339 -12.52 30.65 11.04
C VAL A 339 -12.70 30.61 9.53
N GLN A 340 -13.86 31.06 9.06
CA GLN A 340 -14.21 31.07 7.63
C GLN A 340 -13.20 31.88 6.81
N GLY A 341 -12.71 31.29 5.72
CA GLY A 341 -11.74 31.89 4.81
C GLY A 341 -10.28 31.83 5.30
N THR A 342 -10.04 31.30 6.50
CA THR A 342 -8.70 31.08 7.06
C THR A 342 -8.44 29.59 7.27
N ASP A 343 -9.35 28.93 7.98
CA ASP A 343 -9.24 27.52 8.37
C ASP A 343 -10.11 26.62 7.47
N PRO A 344 -9.74 25.34 7.30
CA PRO A 344 -10.58 24.38 6.60
C PRO A 344 -11.87 24.10 7.38
N ALA A 345 -13.00 24.04 6.66
CA ALA A 345 -14.29 23.72 7.27
C ALA A 345 -14.37 22.24 7.68
N SER A 346 -14.99 21.98 8.83
CA SER A 346 -15.33 20.61 9.23
C SER A 346 -16.43 20.04 8.33
N SER A 347 -16.37 18.74 8.06
CA SER A 347 -17.31 18.02 7.20
C SER A 347 -17.87 16.79 7.92
N VAL A 348 -19.09 16.38 7.54
CA VAL A 348 -19.72 15.15 8.04
C VAL A 348 -20.06 14.25 6.87
N ILE A 349 -19.75 12.96 6.97
CA ILE A 349 -20.20 11.92 6.04
C ILE A 349 -21.23 11.05 6.75
N ILE A 350 -22.45 11.03 6.21
CA ILE A 350 -23.52 10.14 6.65
C ILE A 350 -23.51 8.91 5.74
N THR A 351 -23.30 7.74 6.33
CA THR A 351 -23.15 6.49 5.58
C THR A 351 -23.98 5.33 6.16
N GLN A 352 -23.82 4.14 5.59
CA GLN A 352 -24.53 2.91 5.95
C GLN A 352 -26.06 3.06 5.97
N TYR A 353 -26.60 3.84 5.04
CA TYR A 353 -28.04 3.98 4.86
C TYR A 353 -28.47 3.58 3.46
N ARG A 354 -29.71 3.10 3.35
CA ARG A 354 -30.36 2.77 2.09
C ARG A 354 -31.10 3.99 1.59
N GLN A 355 -30.76 4.49 0.41
CA GLN A 355 -31.38 5.69 -0.15
C GLN A 355 -32.88 5.51 -0.44
N ASP A 356 -33.29 4.29 -0.80
CA ASP A 356 -34.69 3.94 -1.10
C ASP A 356 -35.56 3.84 0.16
N VAL A 357 -34.97 3.55 1.32
CA VAL A 357 -35.71 3.31 2.58
C VAL A 357 -35.55 4.46 3.57
N HIS A 358 -34.37 5.05 3.66
CA HIS A 358 -33.98 5.95 4.74
C HIS A 358 -33.83 7.41 4.30
N ALA A 359 -34.37 7.83 3.15
CA ALA A 359 -34.21 9.18 2.62
C ALA A 359 -34.64 10.27 3.62
N ALA A 360 -35.79 10.09 4.29
CA ALA A 360 -36.30 11.05 5.26
C ALA A 360 -35.41 11.14 6.52
N GLN A 361 -34.95 10.00 7.03
CA GLN A 361 -34.05 9.94 8.18
C GLN A 361 -32.67 10.54 7.84
N ALA A 362 -32.16 10.27 6.63
CA ALA A 362 -30.92 10.86 6.16
C ALA A 362 -31.02 12.39 6.03
N GLN A 363 -32.15 12.90 5.55
CA GLN A 363 -32.38 14.35 5.49
C GLN A 363 -32.46 14.95 6.90
N SER A 364 -33.24 14.36 7.81
CA SER A 364 -33.33 14.83 9.19
C SER A 364 -31.98 14.82 9.92
N ALA A 365 -31.17 13.77 9.70
CA ALA A 365 -29.81 13.70 10.24
C ALA A 365 -28.90 14.78 9.62
N SER A 366 -29.02 15.01 8.30
CA SER A 366 -28.29 16.06 7.60
C SER A 366 -28.61 17.45 8.16
N ASP A 367 -29.88 17.73 8.45
CA ASP A 367 -30.30 19.03 8.98
C ASP A 367 -29.73 19.27 10.40
N SER A 368 -29.81 18.26 11.28
CA SER A 368 -29.25 18.35 12.64
C SER A 368 -27.74 18.57 12.64
N LEU A 369 -27.03 17.79 11.82
CA LEU A 369 -25.57 17.87 11.72
C LEU A 369 -25.11 19.16 11.02
N SER A 370 -25.86 19.68 10.06
CA SER A 370 -25.59 20.98 9.45
C SER A 370 -25.64 22.10 10.47
N ALA A 371 -26.65 22.10 11.35
CA ALA A 371 -26.75 23.07 12.44
C ALA A 371 -25.58 22.97 13.43
N ALA A 372 -25.08 21.77 13.70
CA ALA A 372 -23.90 21.57 14.54
C ALA A 372 -22.61 22.10 13.87
N LEU A 373 -22.44 21.84 12.57
CA LEU A 373 -21.31 22.35 11.78
C LEU A 373 -21.31 23.88 11.67
N LEU A 374 -22.47 24.50 11.42
CA LEU A 374 -22.61 25.96 11.42
C LEU A 374 -22.22 26.57 12.77
N ALA A 375 -22.61 25.95 13.88
CA ALA A 375 -22.27 26.42 15.22
C ALA A 375 -20.77 26.32 15.55
N ALA A 376 -20.01 25.50 14.82
CA ALA A 376 -18.57 25.35 14.97
C ALA A 376 -17.75 26.32 14.10
N LEU A 377 -18.39 27.06 13.20
CA LEU A 377 -17.76 28.03 12.30
C LEU A 377 -17.81 29.45 12.90
N GLN A 378 -16.68 30.15 12.82
CA GLN A 378 -16.57 31.57 13.20
C GLN A 378 -16.43 32.47 11.97
N PRO A 379 -17.08 33.65 11.96
CA PRO A 379 -16.92 34.63 10.90
C PRO A 379 -15.53 35.31 10.96
N PRO A 380 -14.99 35.79 9.83
CA PRO A 380 -13.68 36.44 9.79
C PRO A 380 -13.69 37.77 10.58
N ALA A 381 -12.66 37.99 11.38
CA ALA A 381 -12.53 39.20 12.18
C ALA A 381 -12.32 40.45 11.30
N GLY A 382 -13.25 41.41 11.35
CA GLY A 382 -13.09 42.74 10.73
C GLY A 382 -13.76 42.99 9.38
N GLY A 383 -14.52 42.03 8.82
CA GLY A 383 -15.32 42.25 7.62
C GLY A 383 -16.60 43.04 7.89
N ARG A 384 -16.81 44.19 7.23
CA ARG A 384 -18.13 44.83 7.17
C ARG A 384 -19.11 43.82 6.55
N ASN A 385 -20.21 43.53 7.25
CA ASN A 385 -21.35 42.76 6.74
C ASN A 385 -21.73 43.17 5.31
N THR A 386 -21.22 42.49 4.30
CA THR A 386 -21.83 42.46 2.97
C THR A 386 -22.80 41.29 2.96
N GLU A 387 -24.03 41.56 3.44
CA GLU A 387 -25.12 40.62 3.75
C GLU A 387 -25.66 39.78 2.57
N SER A 388 -24.98 39.71 1.42
CA SER A 388 -25.49 39.00 0.23
C SER A 388 -24.65 37.82 -0.26
N GLY A 389 -23.43 37.62 0.26
CA GLY A 389 -22.53 36.52 -0.18
C GLY A 389 -22.15 35.50 0.89
N SER A 390 -22.00 35.91 2.16
CA SER A 390 -21.41 35.06 3.21
C SER A 390 -22.29 33.90 3.67
N GLY A 391 -23.63 34.04 3.59
CA GLY A 391 -24.58 33.02 4.03
C GLY A 391 -24.64 31.80 3.12
N VAL A 392 -24.47 31.98 1.80
CA VAL A 392 -24.47 30.88 0.83
C VAL A 392 -23.22 30.02 1.00
N ASP A 393 -22.06 30.65 1.23
CA ASP A 393 -20.81 29.93 1.46
C ASP A 393 -20.85 29.14 2.77
N SER A 394 -21.41 29.69 3.86
CA SER A 394 -21.58 28.96 5.11
C SER A 394 -22.51 27.75 4.97
N ASP A 395 -23.61 27.90 4.23
CA ASP A 395 -24.58 26.81 3.99
C ASP A 395 -23.98 25.66 3.15
N ILE A 396 -23.08 25.97 2.22
CA ILE A 396 -22.37 24.96 1.42
C ILE A 396 -21.34 24.22 2.30
N LEU A 397 -20.56 24.97 3.10
CA LEU A 397 -19.50 24.40 3.95
C LEU A 397 -20.05 23.55 5.10
N SER A 398 -21.26 23.83 5.57
CA SER A 398 -21.88 23.10 6.68
C SER A 398 -22.71 21.90 6.24
N ARG A 399 -22.84 21.63 4.93
CA ARG A 399 -23.73 20.57 4.44
C ARG A 399 -23.08 19.19 4.55
N PRO A 400 -23.69 18.22 5.25
CA PRO A 400 -23.19 16.86 5.29
C PRO A 400 -23.21 16.17 3.93
N VAL A 401 -22.19 15.35 3.69
CA VAL A 401 -22.03 14.49 2.52
C VAL A 401 -22.76 13.18 2.75
N LEU A 402 -23.47 12.73 1.71
CA LEU A 402 -24.27 11.52 1.74
C LEU A 402 -23.57 10.40 0.98
N SER A 403 -23.23 9.31 1.67
CA SER A 403 -22.55 8.13 1.13
C SER A 403 -23.42 6.88 1.32
N PRO A 404 -24.31 6.56 0.37
CA PRO A 404 -25.23 5.43 0.48
C PRO A 404 -24.51 4.09 0.68
N PHE A 405 -25.17 3.18 1.39
CA PHE A 405 -24.67 1.84 1.60
C PHE A 405 -24.71 0.99 0.34
N ARG A 406 -23.67 0.18 0.15
CA ARG A 406 -23.53 -0.82 -0.91
C ARG A 406 -23.13 -2.14 -0.26
N GLU A 407 -23.85 -3.22 -0.59
CA GLU A 407 -23.68 -4.53 0.04
C GLU A 407 -22.27 -5.09 -0.15
N GLU A 408 -21.63 -4.71 -1.26
CA GLU A 408 -20.26 -5.06 -1.60
C GLU A 408 -19.24 -4.57 -0.56
N MET A 409 -19.58 -3.55 0.25
CA MET A 409 -18.73 -3.02 1.32
C MET A 409 -18.77 -3.83 2.62
N LEU A 410 -19.64 -4.85 2.76
CA LEU A 410 -19.73 -5.67 3.98
C LEU A 410 -18.50 -6.57 4.19
N ALA A 411 -17.99 -7.13 3.10
CA ALA A 411 -16.92 -8.12 3.11
C ALA A 411 -15.76 -7.60 2.26
N LEU A 412 -15.03 -6.63 2.80
CA LEU A 412 -13.87 -6.09 2.12
C LEU A 412 -12.80 -7.18 1.93
N PRO A 413 -12.16 -7.24 0.75
CA PRO A 413 -10.97 -8.04 0.55
C PRO A 413 -9.86 -7.65 1.54
N SER A 414 -8.97 -8.59 1.84
CA SER A 414 -7.84 -8.31 2.72
C SER A 414 -6.80 -7.40 2.08
N THR A 415 -6.62 -7.46 0.77
CA THR A 415 -5.55 -6.77 0.03
C THR A 415 -5.95 -5.35 -0.35
N TRP A 416 -5.03 -4.38 -0.20
CA TRP A 416 -5.19 -2.97 -0.61
C TRP A 416 -5.86 -2.78 -1.98
N ASP A 417 -5.33 -3.39 -3.04
CA ASP A 417 -5.87 -3.23 -4.40
C ASP A 417 -7.29 -3.81 -4.52
N GLY A 418 -7.57 -4.88 -3.76
CA GLY A 418 -8.90 -5.47 -3.66
C GLY A 418 -9.91 -4.52 -3.01
N VAL A 419 -9.50 -3.83 -1.95
CA VAL A 419 -10.33 -2.81 -1.30
C VAL A 419 -10.62 -1.68 -2.28
N LEU A 420 -9.60 -1.08 -2.92
CA LEU A 420 -9.79 0.01 -3.89
C LEU A 420 -10.78 -0.35 -5.02
N ARG A 421 -10.71 -1.57 -5.57
CA ARG A 421 -11.67 -2.04 -6.58
C ARG A 421 -13.11 -2.06 -6.07
N VAL A 422 -13.33 -2.44 -4.81
CA VAL A 422 -14.66 -2.39 -4.19
C VAL A 422 -15.11 -0.93 -4.03
N LEU A 423 -14.23 -0.04 -3.59
CA LEU A 423 -14.55 1.39 -3.42
C LEU A 423 -14.93 2.04 -4.76
N ASP A 424 -14.19 1.73 -5.84
CA ASP A 424 -14.49 2.18 -7.20
C ASP A 424 -15.84 1.63 -7.70
N THR A 425 -16.11 0.35 -7.50
CA THR A 425 -17.38 -0.28 -7.88
C THR A 425 -18.56 0.34 -7.14
N CYS A 426 -18.34 0.75 -5.89
CA CYS A 426 -19.34 1.43 -5.07
C CYS A 426 -19.46 2.92 -5.39
N GLN A 427 -18.61 3.47 -6.28
CA GLN A 427 -18.53 4.89 -6.63
C GLN A 427 -18.30 5.79 -5.40
N LEU A 428 -17.50 5.31 -4.44
CA LEU A 428 -17.25 6.04 -3.21
C LEU A 428 -16.52 7.37 -3.45
N SER A 429 -15.65 7.40 -4.45
CA SER A 429 -14.96 8.62 -4.93
C SER A 429 -15.94 9.71 -5.33
N ALA A 430 -16.98 9.37 -6.09
CA ALA A 430 -18.02 10.32 -6.49
C ALA A 430 -18.86 10.82 -5.30
N ALA A 431 -19.03 10.00 -4.27
CA ALA A 431 -19.79 10.38 -3.08
C ALA A 431 -19.06 11.45 -2.24
N ILE A 432 -17.73 11.38 -2.15
CA ILE A 432 -16.91 12.31 -1.35
C ILE A 432 -16.37 13.51 -2.13
N GLU A 433 -16.63 13.58 -3.43
CA GLU A 433 -16.09 14.56 -4.38
C GLU A 433 -16.13 16.01 -3.87
N SER A 434 -17.21 16.42 -3.19
CA SER A 434 -17.41 17.80 -2.72
C SER A 434 -16.48 18.22 -1.58
N ILE A 435 -15.84 17.27 -0.90
CA ILE A 435 -14.95 17.53 0.24
C ILE A 435 -13.49 17.12 -0.06
N VAL A 436 -13.21 16.65 -1.27
CA VAL A 436 -11.84 16.33 -1.71
C VAL A 436 -11.11 17.63 -2.06
N PRO A 437 -9.90 17.87 -1.53
CA PRO A 437 -9.12 19.02 -1.94
C PRO A 437 -8.75 18.93 -3.42
N THR A 438 -8.60 20.09 -4.06
CA THR A 438 -8.12 20.16 -5.44
C THR A 438 -6.61 20.32 -5.41
N PRO A 439 -5.82 19.33 -5.87
CA PRO A 439 -4.37 19.48 -5.90
C PRO A 439 -3.98 20.64 -6.82
N ILE A 440 -2.91 21.36 -6.46
CA ILE A 440 -2.34 22.42 -7.29
C ILE A 440 -1.74 21.74 -8.53
N PRO A 441 -2.25 22.00 -9.75
CA PRO A 441 -1.89 21.19 -10.90
C PRO A 441 -0.47 21.50 -11.38
N THR A 442 0.45 20.53 -11.24
CA THR A 442 1.63 20.44 -12.11
C THR A 442 1.23 19.75 -13.41
N GLY A 443 0.79 20.58 -14.37
CA GLY A 443 0.78 20.32 -15.81
C GLY A 443 0.17 19.01 -16.31
N SER A 444 -1.09 19.01 -16.72
CA SER A 444 -1.63 17.98 -17.62
C SER A 444 -1.71 18.50 -19.06
N ALA A 445 -1.08 17.77 -19.98
CA ALA A 445 -1.19 18.00 -21.40
C ALA A 445 -2.50 17.39 -21.91
N THR A 446 -3.35 18.23 -22.51
CA THR A 446 -4.58 17.83 -23.19
C THR A 446 -4.22 17.36 -24.60
N ILE A 447 -4.65 16.15 -24.98
CA ILE A 447 -4.45 15.62 -26.35
C ILE A 447 -5.77 15.74 -27.12
N GLU A 448 -5.75 16.54 -28.18
CA GLU A 448 -6.82 16.65 -29.18
C GLU A 448 -6.79 15.44 -30.14
N LYS A 449 -7.97 14.92 -30.50
CA LYS A 449 -8.13 13.87 -31.51
C LYS A 449 -8.40 14.48 -32.89
N HIS A 450 -7.49 14.27 -33.83
CA HIS A 450 -7.80 14.31 -35.26
C HIS A 450 -8.08 12.88 -35.76
N ALA A 451 -9.15 12.71 -36.51
CA ALA A 451 -9.48 11.47 -37.20
C ALA A 451 -8.84 11.49 -38.60
N GLU A 452 -7.64 10.93 -38.71
CA GLU A 452 -7.06 10.55 -40.00
C GLU A 452 -7.52 9.15 -40.39
N THR A 453 -7.58 8.89 -41.69
CA THR A 453 -7.87 7.56 -42.26
C THR A 453 -6.62 6.70 -42.11
N ILE A 454 -6.70 5.64 -41.30
CA ILE A 454 -5.54 4.83 -40.89
C ILE A 454 -5.31 3.72 -41.91
N ASP A 455 -4.10 3.65 -42.46
CA ASP A 455 -3.64 2.49 -43.25
C ASP A 455 -3.09 1.39 -42.33
N TYR A 456 -3.72 0.22 -42.35
CA TYR A 456 -3.39 -0.89 -41.47
C TYR A 456 -2.24 -1.77 -41.98
N GLU A 457 -1.89 -1.71 -43.27
CA GLU A 457 -0.82 -2.55 -43.82
C GLU A 457 0.57 -2.21 -43.24
N PRO A 458 0.98 -0.93 -43.12
CA PRO A 458 2.23 -0.55 -42.45
C PRO A 458 2.26 -0.99 -40.98
N LEU A 459 1.14 -0.82 -40.26
CA LEU A 459 1.03 -1.21 -38.85
C LEU A 459 1.25 -2.73 -38.67
N ARG A 460 0.71 -3.56 -39.57
CA ARG A 460 0.90 -5.02 -39.57
C ARG A 460 2.36 -5.41 -39.76
N ARG A 461 3.06 -4.81 -40.74
CA ARG A 461 4.47 -5.11 -41.01
C ARG A 461 5.37 -4.68 -39.86
N GLN A 462 5.09 -3.53 -39.27
CA GLN A 462 5.86 -3.01 -38.15
C GLN A 462 5.67 -3.88 -36.89
N LEU A 463 4.44 -4.30 -36.58
CA LEU A 463 4.17 -5.23 -35.48
C LEU A 463 4.90 -6.57 -35.67
N ALA A 464 4.89 -7.12 -36.89
CA ALA A 464 5.56 -8.38 -37.19
C ALA A 464 7.08 -8.29 -36.97
N LYS A 465 7.70 -7.17 -37.37
CA LYS A 465 9.13 -6.93 -37.20
C LYS A 465 9.49 -6.82 -35.71
N THR A 466 8.87 -5.89 -34.98
CA THR A 466 9.16 -5.62 -33.57
C THR A 466 8.86 -6.83 -32.69
N ALA A 467 7.73 -7.52 -32.90
CA ALA A 467 7.43 -8.75 -32.16
C ALA A 467 8.45 -9.86 -32.45
N GLY A 468 8.99 -9.93 -33.67
CA GLY A 468 10.06 -10.86 -34.01
C GLY A 468 11.35 -10.63 -33.21
N GLU A 469 11.72 -9.38 -32.96
CA GLU A 469 12.87 -9.01 -32.13
C GLU A 469 12.69 -9.46 -30.67
N PHE A 470 11.46 -9.52 -30.17
CA PHE A 470 11.17 -9.93 -28.79
C PHE A 470 11.12 -11.44 -28.53
N ILE A 471 11.08 -12.30 -29.56
CA ILE A 471 11.04 -13.78 -29.37
C ILE A 471 12.32 -14.29 -28.68
N TYR A 472 13.46 -13.69 -28.99
CA TYR A 472 14.77 -14.01 -28.42
C TYR A 472 15.35 -12.80 -27.66
N ALA A 473 14.49 -12.04 -26.97
CA ALA A 473 14.90 -10.84 -26.24
C ALA A 473 15.99 -11.12 -25.17
N GLU A 474 15.99 -12.34 -24.60
CA GLU A 474 17.03 -12.83 -23.69
C GLU A 474 18.42 -12.95 -24.35
N GLU A 475 18.48 -13.18 -25.66
CA GLU A 475 19.74 -13.25 -26.42
C GLU A 475 20.30 -11.87 -26.78
N MET A 476 19.47 -10.81 -26.81
CA MET A 476 19.91 -9.42 -27.03
C MET A 476 20.43 -8.75 -25.73
N GLY A 477 20.79 -9.59 -24.75
CA GLY A 477 20.57 -9.41 -23.31
C GLY A 477 21.19 -8.21 -22.59
N LEU A 478 21.97 -7.33 -23.23
CA LEU A 478 22.67 -6.24 -22.53
C LEU A 478 22.56 -4.87 -23.21
N THR A 479 21.70 -4.73 -24.22
CA THR A 479 21.43 -3.42 -24.81
C THR A 479 20.47 -2.62 -23.92
N SER A 480 20.96 -1.50 -23.38
CA SER A 480 20.18 -0.51 -22.63
C SER A 480 19.17 0.26 -23.50
N ALA A 481 19.27 0.13 -24.83
CA ALA A 481 18.43 0.83 -25.80
C ALA A 481 17.03 0.19 -26.03
N SER A 482 16.79 -1.06 -25.62
CA SER A 482 15.48 -1.71 -25.78
C SER A 482 14.61 -1.48 -24.54
N GLY A 483 13.50 -0.75 -24.71
CA GLY A 483 12.46 -0.63 -23.68
C GLY A 483 11.80 -1.99 -23.43
N PHE A 484 11.21 -2.19 -22.25
CA PHE A 484 10.54 -3.45 -21.88
C PHE A 484 9.32 -3.19 -21.01
N LEU A 485 8.38 -4.15 -20.99
CA LEU A 485 7.20 -4.06 -20.12
C LEU A 485 7.62 -4.23 -18.66
N VAL A 486 7.40 -3.20 -17.86
CA VAL A 486 7.55 -3.24 -16.41
C VAL A 486 6.33 -3.95 -15.85
N THR A 487 6.50 -5.20 -15.42
CA THR A 487 5.41 -5.99 -14.84
C THR A 487 5.18 -5.61 -13.37
N ASP A 488 3.98 -5.85 -12.86
CA ASP A 488 3.64 -5.61 -11.45
C ASP A 488 4.65 -6.24 -10.45
N PRO A 489 5.10 -7.50 -10.64
CA PRO A 489 6.11 -8.09 -9.77
C PRO A 489 7.45 -7.34 -9.77
N LEU A 490 7.90 -6.86 -10.93
CA LEU A 490 9.13 -6.07 -11.03
C LEU A 490 8.95 -4.71 -10.37
N ARG A 491 7.80 -4.06 -10.60
CA ARG A 491 7.44 -2.79 -9.99
C ARG A 491 7.47 -2.86 -8.47
N ARG A 492 6.86 -3.91 -7.90
CA ARG A 492 6.89 -4.18 -6.45
C ARG A 492 8.30 -4.45 -5.95
N LEU A 493 9.07 -5.29 -6.64
CA LEU A 493 10.46 -5.58 -6.27
C LEU A 493 11.30 -4.30 -6.18
N LEU A 494 11.17 -3.39 -7.15
CA LEU A 494 11.93 -2.14 -7.19
C LEU A 494 11.37 -1.09 -6.22
N GLY A 495 10.05 -1.05 -6.05
CA GLY A 495 9.35 -0.11 -5.17
C GLY A 495 9.58 -0.40 -3.68
N ASP A 496 9.52 -1.66 -3.29
CA ASP A 496 9.72 -2.11 -1.91
C ASP A 496 11.19 -1.94 -1.45
N HIS A 497 12.12 -1.82 -2.39
CA HIS A 497 13.57 -1.76 -2.15
C HIS A 497 14.18 -0.47 -2.70
N ARG A 498 13.59 0.68 -2.35
CA ARG A 498 14.11 2.02 -2.73
C ARG A 498 15.19 2.52 -1.79
N THR A 499 15.14 2.11 -0.52
CA THR A 499 16.02 2.63 0.54
C THR A 499 16.93 1.56 1.12
N GLU A 500 16.68 0.28 0.84
CA GLU A 500 17.50 -0.84 1.27
C GLU A 500 17.78 -1.84 0.13
N PRO A 501 18.90 -2.60 0.18
CA PRO A 501 19.18 -3.63 -0.81
C PRO A 501 18.15 -4.77 -0.79
N PRO A 502 17.72 -5.29 -1.96
CA PRO A 502 16.71 -6.34 -2.04
C PRO A 502 17.24 -7.69 -1.55
N LEU A 503 16.50 -8.38 -0.68
CA LEU A 503 16.77 -9.77 -0.26
C LEU A 503 15.57 -10.65 -0.59
N SER A 504 15.48 -11.02 -1.87
CA SER A 504 14.24 -11.46 -2.50
C SER A 504 14.42 -12.64 -3.45
N LEU A 505 13.42 -13.51 -3.49
CA LEU A 505 13.31 -14.60 -4.47
C LEU A 505 12.35 -14.18 -5.58
N VAL A 506 12.81 -14.22 -6.82
CA VAL A 506 11.96 -13.99 -8.01
C VAL A 506 11.62 -15.35 -8.59
N VAL A 507 10.46 -15.87 -8.19
CA VAL A 507 10.00 -17.21 -8.57
C VAL A 507 9.14 -17.12 -9.82
N GLY A 508 9.41 -17.96 -10.83
CA GLY A 508 8.58 -17.99 -12.03
C GLY A 508 8.74 -19.25 -12.86
N ALA A 509 7.72 -19.60 -13.63
CA ALA A 509 7.78 -20.70 -14.58
C ALA A 509 8.90 -20.51 -15.63
N LYS A 510 9.26 -21.57 -16.35
CA LYS A 510 10.18 -21.42 -17.50
C LYS A 510 9.49 -20.59 -18.59
N GLY A 511 10.25 -19.69 -19.24
CA GLY A 511 9.70 -18.70 -20.16
C GLY A 511 8.98 -17.51 -19.51
N ALA A 512 8.97 -17.39 -18.17
CA ALA A 512 8.32 -16.27 -17.47
C ALA A 512 9.12 -14.94 -17.50
N GLY A 513 10.32 -14.91 -18.08
CA GLY A 513 11.15 -13.70 -18.20
C GLY A 513 12.23 -13.51 -17.13
N LYS A 514 12.57 -14.55 -16.36
CA LYS A 514 13.63 -14.51 -15.31
C LYS A 514 14.99 -14.04 -15.84
N THR A 515 15.53 -14.77 -16.82
CA THR A 515 16.82 -14.47 -17.47
C THR A 515 16.81 -13.10 -18.15
N PHE A 516 15.66 -12.68 -18.68
CA PHE A 516 15.48 -11.34 -19.24
C PHE A 516 15.57 -10.23 -18.18
N LEU A 517 14.93 -10.41 -17.02
CA LEU A 517 15.03 -9.43 -15.93
C LEU A 517 16.44 -9.38 -15.34
N TYR A 518 17.09 -10.53 -15.16
CA TYR A 518 18.49 -10.62 -14.76
C TYR A 518 19.40 -9.84 -15.72
N SER A 519 19.22 -10.02 -17.02
CA SER A 519 20.07 -9.39 -18.04
C SER A 519 19.85 -7.87 -18.09
N LYS A 520 18.60 -7.40 -17.94
CA LYS A 520 18.28 -5.97 -17.81
C LYS A 520 18.85 -5.35 -16.53
N ALA A 521 18.81 -6.05 -15.41
CA ALA A 521 19.45 -5.60 -14.18
C ALA A 521 20.97 -5.45 -14.40
N CYS A 522 21.64 -6.43 -15.00
CA CYS A 522 23.06 -6.35 -15.33
C CYS A 522 23.37 -5.19 -16.30
N ALA A 523 22.56 -5.01 -17.34
CA ALA A 523 22.71 -3.93 -18.32
C ALA A 523 22.60 -2.54 -17.68
N ALA A 524 21.75 -2.42 -16.66
CA ALA A 524 21.58 -1.20 -15.88
C ALA A 524 22.76 -0.92 -14.94
N ARG A 525 23.63 -1.89 -14.64
CA ARG A 525 24.84 -1.80 -13.79
C ARG A 525 24.59 -1.50 -12.31
N THR A 526 23.60 -0.68 -11.98
CA THR A 526 23.22 -0.33 -10.62
C THR A 526 21.72 -0.49 -10.40
N TRP A 527 21.33 -0.72 -9.14
CA TRP A 527 19.94 -0.88 -8.73
C TRP A 527 19.11 0.38 -9.00
N ARG A 528 19.68 1.57 -8.77
CA ARG A 528 19.03 2.86 -9.06
C ARG A 528 18.78 3.02 -10.55
N GLN A 529 19.76 2.72 -11.39
CA GLN A 529 19.60 2.81 -12.84
C GLN A 529 18.59 1.76 -13.33
N PHE A 530 18.55 0.57 -12.73
CA PHE A 530 17.56 -0.46 -13.07
C PHE A 530 16.13 0.00 -12.74
N ALA A 531 15.95 0.66 -11.58
CA ALA A 531 14.68 1.25 -11.18
C ALA A 531 14.26 2.40 -12.10
N SER A 532 15.18 3.34 -12.41
CA SER A 532 14.91 4.48 -13.29
C SER A 532 14.54 4.05 -14.71
N LEU A 533 15.24 3.06 -15.28
CA LEU A 533 14.90 2.47 -16.59
C LEU A 533 13.55 1.73 -16.56
N SER A 534 13.09 1.32 -15.38
CA SER A 534 11.78 0.71 -15.15
C SER A 534 10.70 1.73 -14.76
N GLY A 535 10.98 3.04 -14.85
CA GLY A 535 10.02 4.09 -14.48
C GLY A 535 9.74 4.20 -12.99
N ILE A 536 10.62 3.67 -12.14
CA ILE A 536 10.50 3.74 -10.67
C ILE A 536 11.45 4.80 -10.13
N ASP A 537 10.86 5.90 -9.69
CA ASP A 537 11.58 7.02 -9.07
C ASP A 537 11.78 6.82 -7.56
N GLY A 538 12.64 7.65 -6.97
CA GLY A 538 12.82 7.72 -5.52
C GLY A 538 13.77 6.67 -4.92
N VAL A 539 14.50 5.90 -5.74
CA VAL A 539 15.56 5.00 -5.25
C VAL A 539 16.77 5.80 -4.74
N LYS A 540 16.98 5.74 -3.42
CA LYS A 540 17.99 6.57 -2.73
C LYS A 540 19.40 6.02 -2.87
N GLN A 541 19.58 4.70 -2.97
CA GLN A 541 20.91 4.08 -2.99
C GLN A 541 21.33 3.65 -4.40
N ASP A 542 22.52 4.05 -4.83
CA ASP A 542 23.10 3.63 -6.11
C ASP A 542 23.96 2.38 -5.93
N LEU A 543 23.29 1.24 -5.77
CA LEU A 543 23.94 -0.02 -5.43
C LEU A 543 24.45 -0.74 -6.69
N PRO A 544 25.75 -1.06 -6.80
CA PRO A 544 26.27 -1.87 -7.90
C PRO A 544 25.64 -3.26 -7.96
N ILE A 545 25.33 -3.72 -9.17
CA ILE A 545 24.82 -5.07 -9.41
C ILE A 545 26.01 -6.01 -9.67
N VAL A 546 26.12 -7.05 -8.85
CA VAL A 546 27.21 -8.03 -8.88
C VAL A 546 26.66 -9.40 -9.28
N PRO A 547 26.79 -9.82 -10.53
CA PRO A 547 26.29 -11.12 -10.98
C PRO A 547 27.14 -12.26 -10.41
N VAL A 548 26.51 -13.25 -9.79
CA VAL A 548 27.20 -14.41 -9.20
C VAL A 548 27.14 -15.60 -10.14
N LEU A 549 25.93 -15.92 -10.62
CA LEU A 549 25.67 -16.94 -11.65
C LEU A 549 24.79 -16.33 -12.75
N GLU A 550 24.91 -16.90 -13.94
CA GLU A 550 24.21 -16.52 -15.19
C GLU A 550 23.80 -17.80 -15.94
N SER A 551 22.79 -17.73 -16.82
CA SER A 551 22.40 -18.87 -17.66
C SER A 551 23.40 -19.12 -18.79
N ASP A 552 23.57 -20.39 -19.20
CA ASP A 552 24.43 -20.79 -20.32
C ASP A 552 23.97 -20.26 -21.69
N ASN A 553 22.70 -19.86 -21.80
CA ASN A 553 22.11 -19.40 -23.06
C ASN A 553 22.24 -17.88 -23.27
N LEU A 554 22.86 -17.14 -22.34
CA LEU A 554 23.08 -15.71 -22.47
C LEU A 554 24.19 -15.43 -23.50
N LYS A 555 23.88 -14.59 -24.49
CA LYS A 555 24.87 -14.07 -25.45
C LYS A 555 25.25 -12.65 -25.05
N TYR A 556 26.55 -12.36 -25.12
CA TYR A 556 27.12 -11.08 -24.71
C TYR A 556 27.49 -10.23 -25.92
N HIS A 557 27.24 -8.92 -25.84
CA HIS A 557 27.61 -7.95 -26.86
C HIS A 557 28.63 -6.93 -26.33
N GLU A 558 28.20 -5.89 -25.63
CA GLU A 558 29.07 -4.76 -25.22
C GLU A 558 29.51 -4.79 -23.75
N LEU A 559 28.72 -5.44 -22.88
CA LEU A 559 28.97 -5.56 -21.44
C LEU A 559 28.82 -7.02 -21.05
N THR A 560 29.76 -7.58 -20.31
CA THR A 560 29.67 -8.94 -19.77
C THR A 560 29.43 -8.91 -18.26
N PRO A 561 28.81 -9.96 -17.68
CA PRO A 561 28.73 -10.13 -16.23
C PRO A 561 30.10 -10.09 -15.55
N GLN A 562 31.15 -10.55 -16.23
CA GLN A 562 32.52 -10.48 -15.70
C GLN A 562 33.00 -9.04 -15.53
N ASP A 563 32.68 -8.15 -16.48
CA ASP A 563 33.05 -6.73 -16.39
C ASP A 563 32.42 -6.08 -15.15
N LEU A 564 31.19 -6.47 -14.79
CA LEU A 564 30.51 -5.98 -13.58
C LEU A 564 31.19 -6.47 -12.30
N ARG A 565 31.57 -7.76 -12.25
CA ARG A 565 32.30 -8.34 -11.12
C ARG A 565 33.66 -7.66 -10.94
N ASP A 566 34.41 -7.52 -12.02
CA ASP A 566 35.75 -6.92 -12.00
C ASP A 566 35.69 -5.41 -11.68
N ALA A 567 34.69 -4.68 -12.18
CA ALA A 567 34.47 -3.28 -11.82
C ALA A 567 34.17 -3.11 -10.32
N PHE A 568 33.37 -4.00 -9.73
CA PHE A 568 33.10 -3.98 -8.30
C PHE A 568 34.36 -4.32 -7.48
N ALA A 569 35.06 -5.40 -7.85
CA ALA A 569 36.28 -5.84 -7.18
C ALA A 569 37.38 -4.77 -7.20
N ALA A 570 37.62 -4.14 -8.35
CA ALA A 570 38.61 -3.08 -8.50
C ALA A 570 38.34 -1.88 -7.59
N LYS A 571 37.07 -1.57 -7.34
CA LYS A 571 36.66 -0.42 -6.51
C LYS A 571 36.66 -0.72 -5.01
N HIS A 572 36.40 -1.97 -4.60
CA HIS A 572 36.06 -2.28 -3.20
C HIS A 572 36.91 -3.39 -2.54
N SER A 573 37.75 -4.09 -3.30
CA SER A 573 38.51 -5.27 -2.83
C SER A 573 40.04 -5.08 -2.81
N GLY A 574 40.55 -3.90 -3.18
CA GLY A 574 41.96 -3.53 -3.12
C GLY A 574 42.68 -3.53 -4.48
N GLU A 575 43.87 -2.92 -4.56
CA GLU A 575 44.66 -2.88 -5.80
C GLU A 575 45.04 -4.28 -6.28
N GLY A 576 44.66 -4.64 -7.50
CA GLY A 576 44.94 -5.94 -8.12
C GLY A 576 43.97 -7.06 -7.77
N ALA A 577 42.90 -6.80 -6.99
CA ALA A 577 41.84 -7.77 -6.74
C ALA A 577 41.05 -8.05 -8.04
N LYS A 578 40.93 -9.34 -8.39
CA LYS A 578 40.17 -9.80 -9.56
C LYS A 578 39.05 -10.72 -9.11
N ALA A 579 37.86 -10.56 -9.67
CA ALA A 579 36.75 -11.42 -9.35
C ALA A 579 36.85 -12.76 -10.09
N ASP A 580 36.34 -13.82 -9.46
CA ASP A 580 36.30 -15.13 -10.09
C ASP A 580 35.32 -15.13 -11.27
N THR A 581 35.62 -15.94 -12.28
CA THR A 581 34.74 -16.14 -13.42
C THR A 581 33.51 -16.95 -13.03
N SER A 582 32.40 -16.80 -13.77
CA SER A 582 31.20 -17.63 -13.55
C SER A 582 31.55 -19.13 -13.62
N GLN A 583 32.44 -19.52 -14.53
CA GLN A 583 32.91 -20.90 -14.63
C GLN A 583 33.64 -21.36 -13.36
N ALA A 584 34.54 -20.54 -12.80
CA ALA A 584 35.24 -20.88 -11.56
C ALA A 584 34.27 -21.03 -10.37
N ILE A 585 33.26 -20.17 -10.28
CA ILE A 585 32.20 -20.26 -9.26
C ILE A 585 31.37 -21.54 -9.45
N ARG A 586 30.99 -21.88 -10.69
CA ARG A 586 30.28 -23.12 -11.00
C ARG A 586 31.12 -24.36 -10.68
N ASP A 587 32.41 -24.33 -10.95
CA ASP A 587 33.32 -25.45 -10.66
C ASP A 587 33.46 -25.67 -9.14
N LYS A 588 33.50 -24.60 -8.34
CA LYS A 588 33.43 -24.68 -6.86
C LYS A 588 32.13 -25.35 -6.40
N LEU A 589 30.98 -24.96 -6.95
CA LEU A 589 29.69 -25.57 -6.62
C LEU A 589 29.62 -27.04 -7.03
N LYS A 590 30.12 -27.39 -8.23
CA LYS A 590 30.20 -28.77 -8.70
C LYS A 590 31.10 -29.63 -7.82
N HIS A 591 32.24 -29.10 -7.39
CA HIS A 591 33.08 -29.78 -6.41
C HIS A 591 32.34 -30.00 -5.09
N GLY A 592 31.63 -28.96 -4.60
CA GLY A 592 30.77 -29.06 -3.42
C GLY A 592 29.73 -30.18 -3.53
N PHE A 593 29.11 -30.40 -4.69
CA PHE A 593 28.10 -31.46 -4.87
C PHE A 593 28.69 -32.87 -4.71
N VAL A 594 30.00 -33.01 -4.88
CA VAL A 594 30.72 -34.28 -4.73
C VAL A 594 31.34 -34.40 -3.33
N SER A 595 31.84 -33.30 -2.76
CA SER A 595 32.62 -33.32 -1.52
C SER A 595 31.81 -33.11 -0.26
N LEU A 596 30.69 -32.37 -0.32
CA LEU A 596 29.86 -32.06 0.84
C LEU A 596 28.71 -33.07 0.97
N ASP A 597 28.42 -33.43 2.22
CA ASP A 597 27.29 -34.30 2.51
C ASP A 597 25.94 -33.57 2.29
N GLY A 598 24.91 -34.33 1.96
CA GLY A 598 23.55 -33.82 1.79
C GLY A 598 22.92 -33.32 3.09
N SER A 599 23.48 -33.63 4.25
CA SER A 599 23.03 -33.11 5.54
C SER A 599 23.79 -31.86 6.02
N ASP A 600 24.88 -31.48 5.35
CA ASP A 600 25.78 -30.41 5.81
C ASP A 600 25.31 -29.01 5.37
N GLU A 601 24.22 -28.54 5.97
CA GLU A 601 23.68 -27.20 5.71
C GLU A 601 24.70 -26.07 5.95
N LEU A 602 25.57 -26.25 6.94
CA LEU A 602 26.55 -25.24 7.33
C LEU A 602 27.70 -25.16 6.32
N GLY A 603 28.19 -26.29 5.82
CA GLY A 603 29.13 -26.36 4.71
C GLY A 603 28.56 -25.75 3.43
N TRP A 604 27.29 -26.05 3.10
CA TRP A 604 26.60 -25.44 1.96
C TRP A 604 26.44 -23.93 2.10
N ARG A 605 26.13 -23.44 3.32
CA ARG A 605 26.00 -21.99 3.56
C ARG A 605 27.35 -21.31 3.35
N ARG A 606 28.42 -21.87 3.91
CA ARG A 606 29.79 -21.36 3.70
C ARG A 606 30.15 -21.31 2.23
N LEU A 607 29.91 -22.38 1.48
CA LEU A 607 30.23 -22.45 0.05
C LEU A 607 29.47 -21.39 -0.77
N TRP A 608 28.19 -21.14 -0.47
CA TRP A 608 27.46 -20.06 -1.13
C TRP A 608 28.01 -18.68 -0.78
N LEU A 609 28.37 -18.43 0.48
CA LEU A 609 28.99 -17.17 0.89
C LEU A 609 30.38 -16.99 0.25
N GLU A 610 31.15 -18.06 0.07
CA GLU A 610 32.39 -18.06 -0.70
C GLU A 610 32.14 -17.69 -2.16
N CYS A 611 31.05 -18.17 -2.76
CA CYS A 611 30.67 -17.80 -4.13
C CYS A 611 30.33 -16.29 -4.22
N LEU A 612 29.61 -15.73 -3.24
CA LEU A 612 29.34 -14.28 -3.19
C LEU A 612 30.64 -13.47 -3.03
N ALA A 613 31.53 -13.89 -2.12
CA ALA A 613 32.82 -13.24 -1.91
C ALA A 613 33.72 -13.32 -3.16
N ALA A 614 33.73 -14.47 -3.84
CA ALA A 614 34.46 -14.69 -5.07
C ALA A 614 33.95 -13.79 -6.21
N ALA A 615 32.63 -13.64 -6.34
CA ALA A 615 32.02 -12.71 -7.30
C ALA A 615 32.35 -11.24 -6.98
N ALA A 616 32.53 -10.91 -5.69
CA ALA A 616 32.97 -9.59 -5.25
C ALA A 616 34.51 -9.38 -5.33
N GLY A 617 35.28 -10.40 -5.75
CA GLY A 617 36.74 -10.36 -5.79
C GLY A 617 37.41 -10.29 -4.42
N VAL A 618 36.75 -10.79 -3.38
CA VAL A 618 37.32 -10.87 -2.02
C VAL A 618 37.89 -12.27 -1.79
N PRO A 619 39.20 -12.41 -1.49
CA PRO A 619 39.81 -13.71 -1.30
C PRO A 619 39.32 -14.39 -0.01
N THR A 620 38.79 -15.61 -0.14
CA THR A 620 38.37 -16.48 0.97
C THR A 620 39.36 -17.62 1.15
N SER A 621 40.53 -17.36 1.73
CA SER A 621 41.54 -18.40 1.93
C SER A 621 41.28 -19.19 3.22
N GLY A 622 40.50 -20.29 3.18
CA GLY A 622 40.35 -21.28 4.26
C GLY A 622 39.04 -21.23 5.08
N ASP A 623 38.79 -22.29 5.86
CA ASP A 623 37.53 -22.58 6.57
C ASP A 623 37.06 -21.44 7.51
N GLY A 624 35.80 -20.98 7.33
CA GLY A 624 35.13 -20.01 8.20
C GLY A 624 35.44 -18.52 7.94
N ARG A 625 36.08 -18.19 6.81
CA ARG A 625 36.45 -16.79 6.47
C ARG A 625 35.50 -16.08 5.52
N ALA A 626 34.54 -16.76 4.90
CA ALA A 626 33.60 -16.12 3.97
C ALA A 626 32.63 -15.16 4.70
N GLU A 627 32.07 -15.58 5.84
CA GLU A 627 31.25 -14.71 6.69
C GLU A 627 32.02 -13.46 7.13
N ALA A 628 33.26 -13.63 7.60
CA ALA A 628 34.12 -12.53 8.04
C ALA A 628 34.51 -11.59 6.89
N ALA A 629 34.88 -12.15 5.74
CA ALA A 629 35.27 -11.40 4.54
C ALA A 629 34.11 -10.53 4.03
N LEU A 630 32.91 -11.09 3.93
CA LEU A 630 31.71 -10.33 3.56
C LEU A 630 31.34 -9.31 4.64
N THR A 631 31.46 -9.64 5.92
CA THR A 631 31.20 -8.68 7.02
C THR A 631 32.14 -7.47 6.94
N GLU A 632 33.43 -7.68 6.69
CA GLU A 632 34.39 -6.58 6.51
C GLU A 632 34.16 -5.80 5.21
N LEU A 633 33.78 -6.48 4.12
CA LEU A 633 33.38 -5.80 2.88
C LEU A 633 32.15 -4.90 3.13
N GLY A 634 31.16 -5.39 3.90
CA GLY A 634 29.91 -4.68 4.18
C GLY A 634 30.09 -3.39 5.00
N LYS A 635 31.24 -3.22 5.67
CA LYS A 635 31.59 -1.95 6.34
C LYS A 635 32.00 -0.84 5.38
N ARG A 636 32.42 -1.20 4.15
CA ARG A 636 32.99 -0.25 3.17
C ARG A 636 32.31 -0.26 1.81
N ALA A 637 31.45 -1.23 1.53
CA ALA A 637 30.78 -1.39 0.26
C ALA A 637 29.35 -1.92 0.46
N GLN A 638 28.47 -1.53 -0.46
CA GLN A 638 27.14 -2.07 -0.59
C GLN A 638 26.95 -2.59 -2.01
N ALA A 639 26.16 -3.64 -2.19
CA ALA A 639 25.96 -4.27 -3.50
C ALA A 639 24.64 -5.06 -3.57
N VAL A 640 24.17 -5.31 -4.78
CA VAL A 640 23.08 -6.26 -5.05
C VAL A 640 23.64 -7.45 -5.81
N PHE A 641 23.73 -8.60 -5.16
CA PHE A 641 24.09 -9.85 -5.82
C PHE A 641 22.90 -10.38 -6.62
N VAL A 642 23.14 -10.84 -7.84
CA VAL A 642 22.10 -11.43 -8.70
C VAL A 642 22.49 -12.83 -9.15
N ILE A 643 21.54 -13.77 -9.06
CA ILE A 643 21.72 -15.17 -9.43
C ILE A 643 20.64 -15.57 -10.43
N ASP A 644 21.05 -16.06 -11.60
CA ASP A 644 20.20 -16.74 -12.59
C ASP A 644 20.89 -18.02 -13.09
N GLY A 645 20.19 -18.85 -13.86
CA GLY A 645 20.76 -20.07 -14.47
C GLY A 645 20.96 -21.23 -13.50
N LEU A 646 20.24 -21.25 -12.37
CA LEU A 646 20.29 -22.35 -11.42
C LEU A 646 19.81 -23.67 -12.05
N GLU A 647 18.91 -23.63 -13.03
CA GLU A 647 18.45 -24.78 -13.81
C GLU A 647 19.56 -25.45 -14.63
N ASP A 648 20.56 -24.68 -15.09
CA ASP A 648 21.66 -25.19 -15.88
C ASP A 648 22.64 -25.98 -15.00
N LEU A 649 22.77 -25.56 -13.73
CA LEU A 649 23.58 -26.22 -12.70
C LEU A 649 22.84 -27.42 -12.07
N LEU A 650 21.52 -27.29 -11.89
CA LEU A 650 20.65 -28.22 -11.17
C LEU A 650 19.66 -28.92 -12.12
N GLN A 651 20.13 -29.34 -13.31
CA GLN A 651 19.30 -29.96 -14.37
C GLN A 651 18.43 -31.12 -13.88
N SER A 652 18.88 -31.83 -12.84
CA SER A 652 18.10 -32.83 -12.12
C SER A 652 18.37 -32.77 -10.60
N MET A 653 17.28 -32.82 -9.82
CA MET A 653 17.31 -32.79 -8.34
C MET A 653 17.41 -34.21 -7.75
N ASP A 654 18.22 -35.07 -8.37
CA ASP A 654 18.26 -36.51 -8.07
C ASP A 654 19.00 -36.83 -6.77
N THR A 655 19.88 -35.93 -6.32
CA THR A 655 20.80 -36.17 -5.20
C THR A 655 20.50 -35.27 -4.00
N SER A 656 20.65 -35.81 -2.78
CA SER A 656 20.46 -35.06 -1.52
C SER A 656 21.32 -33.78 -1.42
N PRO A 657 22.62 -33.77 -1.79
CA PRO A 657 23.44 -32.55 -1.75
C PRO A 657 22.92 -31.40 -2.60
N LYS A 658 22.43 -31.66 -3.83
CA LYS A 658 21.83 -30.63 -4.69
C LYS A 658 20.57 -29.98 -4.07
N ARG A 659 19.70 -30.78 -3.45
CA ARG A 659 18.49 -30.28 -2.75
C ARG A 659 18.86 -29.40 -1.57
N THR A 660 19.82 -29.86 -0.76
CA THR A 660 20.29 -29.08 0.40
C THR A 660 20.99 -27.80 -0.03
N ALA A 661 21.85 -27.85 -1.05
CA ALA A 661 22.52 -26.67 -1.59
C ALA A 661 21.52 -25.59 -2.03
N LEU A 662 20.49 -25.97 -2.80
CA LEU A 662 19.48 -25.02 -3.26
C LEU A 662 18.63 -24.51 -2.09
N ARG A 663 18.18 -25.38 -1.17
CA ARG A 663 17.43 -24.94 0.01
C ARG A 663 18.21 -23.91 0.82
N VAL A 664 19.48 -24.19 1.13
CA VAL A 664 20.35 -23.30 1.91
C VAL A 664 20.54 -21.93 1.25
N LEU A 665 20.63 -21.87 -0.09
CA LEU A 665 20.64 -20.59 -0.82
C LEU A 665 19.34 -19.80 -0.61
N LEU A 666 18.19 -20.48 -0.73
CA LEU A 666 16.87 -19.88 -0.67
C LEU A 666 16.41 -19.53 0.77
N THR A 667 17.06 -20.06 1.80
CA THR A 667 16.70 -19.82 3.21
C THR A 667 17.84 -19.22 4.03
N ASP A 668 18.93 -19.95 4.22
CA ASP A 668 19.95 -19.65 5.22
C ASP A 668 20.88 -18.53 4.78
N VAL A 669 21.24 -18.47 3.49
CA VAL A 669 22.04 -17.37 2.94
C VAL A 669 21.29 -16.05 3.06
N LEU A 670 20.01 -16.00 2.67
CA LEU A 670 19.17 -14.81 2.84
C LEU A 670 19.04 -14.41 4.31
N THR A 671 18.85 -15.37 5.21
CA THR A 671 18.74 -15.11 6.66
C THR A 671 20.05 -14.56 7.22
N TRP A 672 21.19 -15.10 6.78
CA TRP A 672 22.50 -14.61 7.18
C TRP A 672 22.75 -13.18 6.69
N LEU A 673 22.46 -12.87 5.43
CA LEU A 673 22.59 -11.51 4.88
C LEU A 673 21.70 -10.50 5.64
N ARG A 674 20.49 -10.89 6.06
CA ARG A 674 19.61 -10.05 6.90
C ARG A 674 20.19 -9.75 8.28
N SER A 675 21.06 -10.60 8.80
CA SER A 675 21.67 -10.43 10.13
C SER A 675 22.79 -9.39 10.15
N LEU A 676 23.33 -9.00 8.98
CA LEU A 676 24.37 -7.99 8.88
C LEU A 676 23.83 -6.61 9.29
N ARG A 677 24.50 -5.97 10.25
CA ARG A 677 24.15 -4.63 10.70
C ARG A 677 24.25 -3.64 9.54
N GLY A 678 23.20 -2.83 9.35
CA GLY A 678 23.11 -1.88 8.23
C GLY A 678 22.75 -2.49 6.87
N ARG A 679 22.53 -3.82 6.81
CA ARG A 679 22.08 -4.56 5.61
C ARG A 679 22.82 -4.14 4.32
N PRO A 680 24.15 -4.25 4.26
CA PRO A 680 24.93 -3.70 3.15
C PRO A 680 24.74 -4.46 1.82
N PHE A 681 24.24 -5.70 1.86
CA PHE A 681 24.13 -6.54 0.67
C PHE A 681 22.69 -6.98 0.41
N GLY A 682 22.30 -6.86 -0.86
CA GLY A 682 21.13 -7.49 -1.43
C GLY A 682 21.49 -8.79 -2.15
N LEU A 683 20.51 -9.67 -2.29
CA LEU A 683 20.56 -10.89 -3.08
C LEU A 683 19.20 -11.09 -3.75
N VAL A 684 19.19 -11.06 -5.08
CA VAL A 684 18.04 -11.40 -5.92
C VAL A 684 18.31 -12.74 -6.59
N VAL A 685 17.53 -13.76 -6.23
CA VAL A 685 17.66 -15.10 -6.82
C VAL A 685 16.49 -15.35 -7.76
N PHE A 686 16.79 -15.45 -9.05
CA PHE A 686 15.84 -15.90 -10.06
C PHE A 686 15.80 -17.42 -10.06
N VAL A 687 14.65 -18.00 -9.73
CA VAL A 687 14.51 -19.45 -9.56
C VAL A 687 13.18 -19.97 -10.11
N ARG A 688 13.18 -21.19 -10.64
CA ARG A 688 11.96 -21.83 -11.12
C ARG A 688 11.11 -22.34 -9.95
N TRP A 689 9.79 -22.26 -10.10
CA TRP A 689 8.84 -22.70 -9.08
C TRP A 689 9.01 -24.18 -8.70
N ASP A 690 9.20 -25.05 -9.70
CA ASP A 690 9.40 -26.49 -9.48
C ASP A 690 10.67 -26.78 -8.66
N LEU A 691 11.79 -26.12 -8.99
CA LEU A 691 13.04 -26.25 -8.23
C LEU A 691 12.88 -25.84 -6.75
N VAL A 692 12.12 -24.78 -6.48
CA VAL A 692 11.81 -24.37 -5.09
C VAL A 692 11.00 -25.45 -4.37
N THR A 693 9.96 -25.98 -5.01
CA THR A 693 9.10 -27.00 -4.38
C THR A 693 9.82 -28.34 -4.16
N GLU A 694 10.76 -28.70 -5.04
CA GLU A 694 11.56 -29.92 -4.90
C GLU A 694 12.66 -29.79 -3.85
N ALA A 695 13.29 -28.62 -3.72
CA ALA A 695 14.32 -28.37 -2.72
C ALA A 695 13.76 -28.16 -1.30
N VAL A 696 12.59 -27.53 -1.18
CA VAL A 696 11.95 -27.18 0.09
C VAL A 696 10.70 -28.06 0.29
N SER A 697 10.92 -29.32 0.66
CA SER A 697 9.83 -30.29 0.82
C SER A 697 8.90 -29.99 1.99
N GLN A 698 9.39 -29.31 3.04
CA GLN A 698 8.61 -28.84 4.19
C GLN A 698 8.52 -27.31 4.17
N ASN A 699 7.32 -26.74 4.32
CA ASN A 699 7.04 -25.29 4.36
C ASN A 699 7.31 -24.50 3.05
N SER A 700 7.45 -25.14 1.88
CA SER A 700 7.55 -24.43 0.59
C SER A 700 6.41 -23.44 0.38
N GLY A 701 5.19 -23.78 0.80
CA GLY A 701 4.05 -22.86 0.73
C GLY A 701 4.27 -21.56 1.51
N GLN A 702 4.89 -21.61 2.69
CA GLN A 702 5.20 -20.41 3.48
C GLN A 702 6.32 -19.58 2.83
N LEU A 703 7.35 -20.25 2.30
CA LEU A 703 8.44 -19.58 1.59
C LEU A 703 7.94 -18.88 0.32
N LEU A 704 7.11 -19.57 -0.48
CA LEU A 704 6.51 -19.03 -1.69
C LEU A 704 5.55 -17.88 -1.37
N ALA A 705 4.71 -18.01 -0.34
CA ALA A 705 3.80 -16.94 0.07
C ALA A 705 4.54 -15.64 0.45
N ARG A 706 5.74 -15.75 1.05
CA ARG A 706 6.56 -14.59 1.42
C ARG A 706 7.03 -13.77 0.21
N TYR A 707 7.33 -14.41 -0.91
CA TYR A 707 7.86 -13.77 -2.12
C TYR A 707 6.86 -13.76 -3.28
N GLU A 708 5.62 -14.12 -2.99
CA GLU A 708 4.53 -14.12 -3.97
C GLU A 708 4.34 -12.76 -4.66
N PRO A 709 4.47 -11.59 -3.98
CA PRO A 709 4.38 -10.30 -4.65
C PRO A 709 5.41 -10.07 -5.76
N TYR A 710 6.53 -10.81 -5.75
CA TYR A 710 7.61 -10.74 -6.74
C TYR A 710 7.60 -11.91 -7.71
N ALA A 711 6.61 -12.82 -7.61
CA ALA A 711 6.53 -13.99 -8.47
C ALA A 711 6.16 -13.58 -9.90
N LEU A 712 6.94 -14.02 -10.88
CA LEU A 712 6.64 -13.82 -12.30
C LEU A 712 5.53 -14.77 -12.72
N ARG A 713 4.30 -14.24 -12.69
CA ARG A 713 3.10 -14.93 -13.14
C ARG A 713 2.54 -14.23 -14.36
N TRP A 714 2.25 -15.02 -15.38
CA TRP A 714 1.61 -14.52 -16.58
C TRP A 714 0.18 -15.04 -16.64
N ASN A 715 -0.71 -14.29 -16.00
CA ASN A 715 -2.15 -14.54 -16.06
C ASN A 715 -2.74 -13.91 -17.33
N GLN A 716 -4.06 -14.04 -17.50
CA GLN A 716 -4.74 -13.48 -18.67
C GLN A 716 -4.53 -11.96 -18.79
N GLU A 717 -4.60 -11.23 -17.68
CA GLU A 717 -4.47 -9.77 -17.66
C GLU A 717 -3.07 -9.32 -18.09
N GLU A 718 -2.02 -9.93 -17.54
CA GLU A 718 -0.62 -9.67 -17.93
C GLU A 718 -0.37 -10.02 -19.40
N ALA A 719 -0.99 -11.08 -19.93
CA ALA A 719 -0.91 -11.42 -21.34
C ALA A 719 -1.56 -10.36 -22.25
N LEU A 720 -2.72 -9.82 -21.84
CA LEU A 720 -3.37 -8.72 -22.54
C LEU A 720 -2.53 -7.44 -22.46
N ARG A 721 -1.98 -7.11 -21.28
CA ARG A 721 -1.10 -5.97 -21.06
C ARG A 721 0.13 -6.02 -21.94
N LEU A 722 0.80 -7.18 -22.01
CA LEU A 722 1.92 -7.41 -22.92
C LEU A 722 1.51 -7.27 -24.39
N ALA A 723 0.35 -7.81 -24.77
CA ALA A 723 -0.11 -7.70 -26.16
C ALA A 723 -0.32 -6.23 -26.57
N LEU A 724 -0.92 -5.42 -25.70
CA LEU A 724 -1.11 -4.00 -25.93
C LEU A 724 0.22 -3.25 -25.95
N TRP A 725 1.09 -3.52 -24.97
CA TRP A 725 2.40 -2.88 -24.85
C TRP A 725 3.27 -3.12 -26.08
N VAL A 726 3.38 -4.37 -26.55
CA VAL A 726 4.16 -4.69 -27.78
C VAL A 726 3.58 -3.96 -28.98
N THR A 727 2.24 -3.87 -29.08
CA THR A 727 1.58 -3.19 -30.20
C THR A 727 1.84 -1.68 -30.21
N VAL A 728 1.80 -1.04 -29.04
CA VAL A 728 2.06 0.40 -28.90
C VAL A 728 3.55 0.71 -29.06
N TYR A 729 4.43 -0.10 -28.46
CA TYR A 729 5.89 0.02 -28.60
C TYR A 729 6.33 -0.15 -30.06
N ALA A 730 5.68 -1.04 -30.80
CA ALA A 730 5.91 -1.19 -32.23
C ALA A 730 5.37 -0.02 -33.06
N HIS A 731 4.72 1.00 -32.48
CA HIS A 731 3.97 2.02 -33.21
C HIS A 731 2.93 1.42 -34.17
N ALA A 732 2.37 0.26 -33.81
CA ALA A 732 1.40 -0.48 -34.61
C ALA A 732 -0.05 -0.30 -34.11
N HIS A 733 -0.26 0.58 -33.13
CA HIS A 733 -1.58 0.84 -32.56
C HIS A 733 -2.25 2.06 -33.23
N PRO A 734 -3.50 1.96 -33.72
CA PRO A 734 -4.20 3.05 -34.43
C PRO A 734 -4.36 4.36 -33.62
N ALA A 735 -4.61 4.27 -32.31
CA ALA A 735 -4.73 5.41 -31.40
C ALA A 735 -3.95 5.14 -30.10
N PRO A 736 -2.60 5.24 -30.13
CA PRO A 736 -1.74 4.68 -29.09
C PRO A 736 -1.93 5.41 -27.75
N PRO A 737 -2.21 4.69 -26.65
CA PRO A 737 -2.02 5.27 -25.31
C PRO A 737 -0.52 5.49 -25.03
N PRO A 738 -0.16 6.43 -24.12
CA PRO A 738 1.19 6.52 -23.59
C PRO A 738 1.66 5.19 -22.99
N LEU A 739 2.91 4.78 -23.28
CA LEU A 739 3.47 3.50 -22.81
C LEU A 739 3.45 3.36 -21.28
N SER A 740 3.63 4.47 -20.55
CA SER A 740 3.57 4.52 -19.08
C SER A 740 2.19 4.13 -18.55
N GLN A 741 1.11 4.49 -19.25
CA GLN A 741 -0.25 4.20 -18.81
C GLN A 741 -0.61 2.72 -18.96
N ILE A 742 -0.04 2.00 -19.95
CA ILE A 742 -0.39 0.60 -20.24
C ILE A 742 -0.10 -0.32 -19.05
N VAL A 743 0.98 -0.05 -18.33
CA VAL A 743 1.37 -0.82 -17.14
C VAL A 743 0.27 -0.80 -16.08
N GLU A 744 -0.44 0.33 -15.97
CA GLU A 744 -1.36 0.63 -14.87
C GLU A 744 -2.84 0.47 -15.26
N MET A 745 -3.13 0.17 -16.52
CA MET A 745 -4.51 0.05 -17.01
C MET A 745 -5.25 -1.11 -16.32
N PRO A 746 -6.46 -0.88 -15.78
CA PRO A 746 -7.31 -1.96 -15.30
C PRO A 746 -7.76 -2.85 -16.47
N TYR A 747 -8.17 -4.08 -16.17
CA TYR A 747 -8.61 -5.07 -17.16
C TYR A 747 -9.60 -4.51 -18.19
N SER A 748 -10.60 -3.74 -17.75
CA SER A 748 -11.61 -3.15 -18.66
C SER A 748 -10.99 -2.19 -19.68
N GLU A 749 -10.04 -1.36 -19.26
CA GLU A 749 -9.39 -0.39 -20.14
C GLU A 749 -8.42 -1.09 -21.10
N LEU A 750 -7.68 -2.11 -20.63
CA LEU A 750 -6.85 -2.95 -21.51
C LEU A 750 -7.68 -3.56 -22.63
N VAL A 751 -8.86 -4.10 -22.31
CA VAL A 751 -9.78 -4.67 -23.30
C VAL A 751 -10.19 -3.63 -24.32
N ASP A 752 -10.59 -2.44 -23.90
CA ASP A 752 -11.04 -1.36 -24.79
C ASP A 752 -9.93 -0.90 -25.73
N LYS A 753 -8.70 -0.74 -25.22
CA LYS A 753 -7.52 -0.38 -26.02
C LYS A 753 -7.08 -1.51 -26.96
N LEU A 754 -7.42 -2.77 -26.69
CA LEU A 754 -7.10 -3.89 -27.58
C LEU A 754 -8.13 -4.12 -28.70
N ILE A 755 -9.30 -3.47 -28.64
CA ILE A 755 -10.32 -3.56 -29.70
C ILE A 755 -9.78 -3.11 -31.07
N PRO A 756 -9.07 -1.98 -31.22
CA PRO A 756 -8.47 -1.60 -32.51
C PRO A 756 -7.38 -2.57 -33.00
N VAL A 757 -6.86 -3.45 -32.14
CA VAL A 757 -5.80 -4.40 -32.48
C VAL A 757 -6.38 -5.66 -33.11
N TRP A 758 -7.35 -6.33 -32.45
CA TRP A 758 -7.90 -7.62 -32.91
C TRP A 758 -9.45 -7.67 -32.96
N GLY A 759 -10.10 -6.54 -32.68
CA GLY A 759 -11.55 -6.36 -32.62
C GLY A 759 -12.22 -6.95 -31.40
N TRP A 760 -13.48 -6.55 -31.16
CA TRP A 760 -14.26 -7.03 -30.01
C TRP A 760 -14.52 -8.55 -30.03
N LYS A 761 -14.68 -9.15 -31.23
CA LYS A 761 -14.93 -10.58 -31.47
C LYS A 761 -14.02 -11.15 -32.56
N MET A 762 -13.87 -12.47 -32.57
CA MET A 762 -13.15 -13.28 -33.59
C MET A 762 -13.86 -13.35 -34.97
N GLY A 763 -14.58 -12.29 -35.32
CA GLY A 763 -15.35 -12.03 -36.53
C GLY A 763 -15.91 -10.60 -36.50
N THR A 764 -16.97 -10.32 -37.26
CA THR A 764 -17.66 -9.01 -37.16
C THR A 764 -18.37 -8.88 -35.80
N GLU A 765 -18.64 -7.66 -35.32
CA GLU A 765 -19.36 -7.45 -34.04
C GLU A 765 -20.70 -8.19 -33.95
N ARG A 766 -21.40 -8.34 -35.08
CA ARG A 766 -22.68 -9.06 -35.21
C ARG A 766 -22.55 -10.60 -35.23
N SER A 767 -21.33 -11.13 -35.26
CA SER A 767 -21.08 -12.57 -35.32
C SER A 767 -21.37 -13.26 -33.97
N LYS A 768 -21.67 -14.57 -34.04
CA LYS A 768 -21.80 -15.46 -32.87
C LYS A 768 -20.44 -16.02 -32.40
N GLU A 769 -19.34 -15.41 -32.82
CA GLU A 769 -17.97 -15.82 -32.48
C GLU A 769 -17.59 -15.33 -31.08
N ALA A 770 -16.56 -15.95 -30.49
CA ALA A 770 -16.04 -15.59 -29.17
C ALA A 770 -15.47 -14.16 -29.14
N ARG A 771 -15.50 -13.54 -27.95
CA ARG A 771 -14.86 -12.24 -27.71
C ARG A 771 -13.34 -12.39 -27.77
N SER A 772 -12.65 -11.50 -28.49
CA SER A 772 -11.22 -11.66 -28.76
C SER A 772 -10.36 -11.61 -27.50
N HIS A 773 -10.68 -10.73 -26.54
CA HIS A 773 -9.97 -10.61 -25.26
C HIS A 773 -10.08 -11.85 -24.37
N LEU A 774 -11.13 -12.67 -24.52
CA LEU A 774 -11.25 -13.96 -23.83
C LEU A 774 -10.62 -15.10 -24.66
N TRP A 775 -10.71 -15.00 -25.98
CA TRP A 775 -10.24 -16.04 -26.89
C TRP A 775 -8.71 -16.10 -26.94
N VAL A 776 -8.01 -14.96 -27.01
CA VAL A 776 -6.54 -14.94 -27.15
C VAL A 776 -5.83 -15.57 -25.94
N PRO A 777 -6.10 -15.15 -24.68
CA PRO A 777 -5.48 -15.78 -23.52
C PRO A 777 -5.88 -17.26 -23.39
N ALA A 778 -7.12 -17.61 -23.70
CA ALA A 778 -7.58 -19.00 -23.64
C ALA A 778 -6.93 -19.91 -24.71
N ALA A 779 -6.57 -19.36 -25.87
CA ALA A 779 -5.91 -20.12 -26.93
C ALA A 779 -4.41 -20.31 -26.68
N LEU A 780 -3.77 -19.36 -25.99
CA LEU A 780 -2.34 -19.39 -25.67
C LEU A 780 -2.05 -20.03 -24.30
N GLY A 781 -3.05 -20.06 -23.41
CA GLY A 781 -2.92 -20.59 -22.06
C GLY A 781 -2.90 -22.11 -21.97
N ASP A 782 -2.26 -22.60 -20.92
CA ASP A 782 -2.35 -23.99 -20.48
C ASP A 782 -3.53 -24.20 -19.50
N PHE A 783 -3.72 -25.43 -18.99
CA PHE A 783 -4.78 -25.73 -18.01
C PHE A 783 -4.44 -25.34 -16.57
N ASN A 784 -3.28 -24.72 -16.33
CA ASN A 784 -2.91 -24.10 -15.05
C ASN A 784 -3.12 -22.57 -15.10
N ASP A 785 -3.89 -22.09 -16.09
CA ASP A 785 -4.24 -20.70 -16.29
C ASP A 785 -3.02 -19.77 -16.52
N GLN A 786 -1.90 -20.35 -17.00
CA GLN A 786 -0.67 -19.62 -17.32
C GLN A 786 -0.55 -19.38 -18.83
N VAL A 787 -0.18 -18.16 -19.22
CA VAL A 787 0.10 -17.78 -20.61
C VAL A 787 1.54 -17.32 -20.72
N GLN A 788 2.44 -18.03 -21.39
CA GLN A 788 3.84 -17.56 -21.44
C GLN A 788 4.00 -16.30 -22.30
N ALA A 789 4.80 -15.33 -21.83
CA ALA A 789 5.11 -14.11 -22.58
C ALA A 789 5.64 -14.39 -24.00
N ARG A 790 6.49 -15.41 -24.13
CA ARG A 790 7.04 -15.86 -25.42
C ARG A 790 5.92 -16.25 -26.39
N ASP A 791 4.90 -16.96 -25.92
CA ASP A 791 3.77 -17.40 -26.76
C ASP A 791 2.94 -16.20 -27.25
N VAL A 792 2.75 -15.17 -26.41
CA VAL A 792 2.07 -13.91 -26.79
C VAL A 792 2.84 -13.18 -27.90
N VAL A 793 4.15 -13.06 -27.76
CA VAL A 793 5.01 -12.37 -28.73
C VAL A 793 5.05 -13.14 -30.06
N VAL A 794 5.22 -14.48 -30.02
CA VAL A 794 5.15 -15.34 -31.21
C VAL A 794 3.78 -15.21 -31.89
N PHE A 795 2.70 -15.19 -31.11
CA PHE A 795 1.35 -15.01 -31.63
C PHE A 795 1.17 -13.67 -32.33
N LEU A 796 1.64 -12.56 -31.75
CA LEU A 796 1.57 -11.24 -32.39
C LEU A 796 2.38 -11.19 -33.68
N LYS A 797 3.60 -11.74 -33.69
CA LYS A 797 4.44 -11.82 -34.89
C LYS A 797 3.75 -12.58 -36.03
N GLU A 798 3.31 -13.80 -35.78
CA GLU A 798 2.72 -14.63 -36.83
C GLU A 798 1.34 -14.13 -37.26
N SER A 799 0.53 -13.63 -36.31
CA SER A 799 -0.78 -13.05 -36.63
C SER A 799 -0.66 -11.79 -37.48
N SER A 800 0.29 -10.90 -37.16
CA SER A 800 0.50 -9.66 -37.93
C SER A 800 1.07 -9.93 -39.32
N ARG A 801 2.05 -10.85 -39.43
CA ARG A 801 2.62 -11.30 -40.72
C ARG A 801 1.54 -11.87 -41.64
N LEU A 802 0.70 -12.77 -41.14
CA LEU A 802 -0.37 -13.39 -41.91
C LEU A 802 -1.52 -12.42 -42.22
N SER A 803 -1.73 -11.39 -41.40
CA SER A 803 -2.79 -10.38 -41.62
C SER A 803 -2.52 -9.49 -42.83
N VAL A 804 -1.28 -9.39 -43.32
CA VAL A 804 -0.94 -8.66 -44.55
C VAL A 804 -1.66 -9.24 -45.77
N GLU A 805 -1.91 -10.55 -45.79
CA GLU A 805 -2.62 -11.25 -46.88
C GLU A 805 -4.15 -11.03 -46.87
N TYR A 806 -4.69 -10.33 -45.86
CA TYR A 806 -6.13 -10.11 -45.66
C TYR A 806 -6.46 -8.60 -45.58
N PRO A 807 -6.45 -7.87 -46.71
CA PRO A 807 -6.72 -6.43 -46.74
C PRO A 807 -8.19 -6.06 -46.48
N SER A 808 -9.10 -7.03 -46.43
CA SER A 808 -10.55 -6.82 -46.26
C SER A 808 -10.99 -6.41 -44.84
N TRP A 809 -10.05 -6.24 -43.90
CA TRP A 809 -10.32 -5.80 -42.54
C TRP A 809 -9.65 -4.44 -42.34
N ASP A 810 -10.45 -3.39 -42.25
CA ASP A 810 -10.08 -1.98 -42.12
C ASP A 810 -10.49 -1.39 -40.75
N ASP A 811 -11.02 -2.22 -39.85
CA ASP A 811 -11.38 -1.85 -38.47
C ASP A 811 -10.30 -2.24 -37.44
N ARG A 812 -9.33 -3.08 -37.84
CA ARG A 812 -8.35 -3.69 -36.92
C ARG A 812 -7.02 -4.09 -37.56
N VAL A 813 -5.98 -4.16 -36.73
CA VAL A 813 -4.62 -4.56 -37.14
C VAL A 813 -4.54 -6.05 -37.49
N LEU A 814 -5.13 -6.93 -36.68
CA LEU A 814 -5.05 -8.38 -36.82
C LEU A 814 -6.34 -8.98 -37.39
N ALA A 815 -6.22 -9.69 -38.51
CA ALA A 815 -7.35 -10.38 -39.14
C ALA A 815 -7.70 -11.67 -38.37
N PRO A 816 -8.98 -11.98 -38.08
CA PRO A 816 -9.36 -13.18 -37.35
C PRO A 816 -8.90 -14.50 -38.00
N THR A 817 -8.87 -14.56 -39.33
CA THR A 817 -8.35 -15.72 -40.09
C THR A 817 -6.85 -15.90 -39.88
N ALA A 818 -6.10 -14.80 -39.85
CA ALA A 818 -4.66 -14.81 -39.58
C ALA A 818 -4.37 -15.24 -38.13
N MET A 819 -5.12 -14.74 -37.16
CA MET A 819 -5.01 -15.14 -35.74
C MET A 819 -5.23 -16.65 -35.54
N ARG A 820 -6.23 -17.25 -36.19
CA ARG A 820 -6.47 -18.71 -36.13
C ARG A 820 -5.34 -19.51 -36.76
N LYS A 821 -4.79 -19.04 -37.88
CA LYS A 821 -3.65 -19.68 -38.55
C LYS A 821 -2.35 -19.54 -37.74
N ALA A 822 -2.15 -18.43 -37.06
CA ALA A 822 -0.97 -18.18 -36.22
C ALA A 822 -0.85 -19.22 -35.09
N LEU A 823 -1.97 -19.74 -34.56
CA LEU A 823 -1.96 -20.80 -33.54
C LEU A 823 -1.26 -22.09 -34.01
N LEU A 824 -1.28 -22.40 -35.32
CA LEU A 824 -0.57 -23.57 -35.85
C LEU A 824 0.93 -23.44 -35.64
N GLU A 825 1.49 -22.27 -35.91
CA GLU A 825 2.91 -21.98 -35.73
C GLU A 825 3.26 -21.78 -34.24
N CYS A 826 2.39 -21.14 -33.47
CA CYS A 826 2.56 -21.03 -32.01
C CYS A 826 2.64 -22.42 -31.36
N SER A 827 1.79 -23.36 -31.80
CA SER A 827 1.74 -24.70 -31.24
C SER A 827 2.98 -25.54 -31.57
N LYS A 828 3.53 -25.43 -32.78
CA LYS A 828 4.82 -26.06 -33.13
C LYS A 828 5.96 -25.49 -32.29
N ASN A 829 6.06 -24.16 -32.23
CA ASN A 829 7.09 -23.46 -31.45
C ASN A 829 7.00 -23.82 -29.96
N LYS A 830 5.78 -23.96 -29.42
CA LYS A 830 5.53 -24.38 -28.04
C LYS A 830 6.06 -25.79 -27.76
N ILE A 831 5.78 -26.75 -28.65
CA ILE A 831 6.25 -28.14 -28.51
C ILE A 831 7.77 -28.21 -28.61
N ASP A 832 8.37 -27.50 -29.58
CA ASP A 832 9.83 -27.48 -29.75
C ASP A 832 10.52 -26.83 -28.54
N SER A 833 9.95 -25.72 -28.03
CA SER A 833 10.42 -25.09 -26.80
C SER A 833 10.32 -26.07 -25.63
N ILE A 834 9.18 -26.68 -25.40
CA ILE A 834 9.00 -27.63 -24.28
C ILE A 834 9.89 -28.86 -24.40
N ARG A 835 10.20 -29.32 -25.61
CA ARG A 835 11.14 -30.40 -25.84
C ARG A 835 12.56 -30.04 -25.40
N GLN A 836 12.99 -28.81 -25.64
CA GLN A 836 14.27 -28.30 -25.13
C GLN A 836 14.20 -28.04 -23.62
N GLU A 837 13.03 -27.66 -23.11
CA GLU A 837 12.87 -27.20 -21.74
C GLU A 837 12.70 -28.31 -20.70
N ASN A 838 11.96 -29.35 -21.06
CA ASN A 838 11.68 -30.53 -20.24
C ASN A 838 11.75 -31.77 -21.14
N PRO A 839 12.89 -32.48 -21.19
CA PRO A 839 13.08 -33.64 -22.06
C PRO A 839 12.05 -34.76 -21.82
N GLN A 840 11.56 -34.91 -20.59
CA GLN A 840 10.54 -35.90 -20.26
C GLN A 840 9.19 -35.55 -20.90
N VAL A 841 8.68 -34.33 -20.70
CA VAL A 841 7.45 -33.86 -21.37
C VAL A 841 7.62 -33.86 -22.88
N GLY A 842 8.78 -33.40 -23.37
CA GLY A 842 9.15 -33.41 -24.78
C GLY A 842 9.08 -34.80 -25.42
N SER A 843 9.56 -35.83 -24.73
CA SER A 843 9.51 -37.22 -25.19
C SER A 843 8.07 -37.76 -25.27
N LEU A 844 7.23 -37.38 -24.30
CA LEU A 844 5.81 -37.74 -24.28
C LEU A 844 5.05 -37.04 -25.41
N LEU A 845 5.29 -35.74 -25.62
CA LEU A 845 4.71 -34.99 -26.73
C LEU A 845 5.15 -35.54 -28.10
N ALA A 846 6.41 -35.94 -28.24
CA ALA A 846 6.91 -36.57 -29.47
C ALA A 846 6.18 -37.90 -29.77
N ARG A 847 5.95 -38.74 -28.75
CA ARG A 847 5.13 -39.96 -28.89
C ARG A 847 3.71 -39.63 -29.36
N LEU A 848 3.12 -38.57 -28.80
CA LEU A 848 1.78 -38.12 -29.13
C LEU A 848 1.67 -37.55 -30.56
N GLN A 849 2.72 -36.92 -31.10
CA GLN A 849 2.74 -36.43 -32.50
C GLN A 849 2.58 -37.54 -33.55
N HIS A 850 2.85 -38.80 -33.18
CA HIS A 850 2.70 -39.96 -34.07
C HIS A 850 1.30 -40.59 -34.00
N VAL A 851 0.41 -40.07 -33.15
CA VAL A 851 -0.95 -40.56 -32.96
C VAL A 851 -1.94 -39.54 -33.50
N THR A 852 -2.98 -40.00 -34.19
CA THR A 852 -4.08 -39.13 -34.64
C THR A 852 -5.32 -39.43 -33.82
N VAL A 853 -5.74 -38.48 -32.99
CA VAL A 853 -6.91 -38.61 -32.13
C VAL A 853 -7.71 -37.31 -32.09
N ASN A 854 -9.00 -37.40 -31.77
CA ASN A 854 -9.84 -36.24 -31.51
C ASN A 854 -9.93 -35.95 -30.01
N VAL A 855 -9.88 -34.67 -29.62
CA VAL A 855 -10.07 -34.24 -28.24
C VAL A 855 -11.58 -34.10 -27.94
N PRO A 856 -12.09 -34.64 -26.82
CA PRO A 856 -11.38 -35.36 -25.75
C PRO A 856 -11.19 -36.87 -26.02
N PHE A 857 -10.11 -37.46 -25.52
CA PHE A 857 -9.69 -38.85 -25.79
C PHE A 857 -9.50 -39.70 -24.51
N ARG A 858 -9.33 -41.03 -24.65
CA ARG A 858 -8.95 -41.96 -23.57
C ARG A 858 -7.47 -42.33 -23.66
N LEU A 859 -6.85 -42.71 -22.54
CA LEU A 859 -5.42 -43.07 -22.51
C LEU A 859 -5.07 -44.24 -23.45
N GLU A 860 -6.02 -45.15 -23.64
CA GLU A 860 -5.94 -46.26 -24.60
C GLU A 860 -5.72 -45.77 -26.04
N ASP A 861 -6.27 -44.61 -26.41
CA ASP A 861 -6.19 -44.05 -27.76
C ASP A 861 -4.81 -43.45 -28.08
N VAL A 862 -4.01 -43.16 -27.05
CA VAL A 862 -2.71 -42.45 -27.18
C VAL A 862 -1.52 -43.21 -26.61
N ASN A 863 -1.73 -44.44 -26.12
CA ASN A 863 -0.70 -45.33 -25.58
C ASN A 863 0.19 -44.66 -24.51
N LEU A 864 -0.44 -43.99 -23.54
CA LEU A 864 0.19 -43.40 -22.36
C LEU A 864 -0.19 -44.18 -21.09
N SER A 865 0.73 -44.31 -20.15
CA SER A 865 0.42 -44.86 -18.82
C SER A 865 -0.36 -43.84 -17.97
N ALA A 866 -0.99 -44.30 -16.89
CA ALA A 866 -1.69 -43.41 -15.95
C ALA A 866 -0.73 -42.39 -15.30
N ASP A 867 0.48 -42.82 -14.94
CA ASP A 867 1.50 -41.95 -14.34
C ASP A 867 2.01 -40.88 -15.33
N GLU A 868 2.19 -41.25 -16.60
CA GLU A 868 2.56 -40.32 -17.68
C GLU A 868 1.45 -39.28 -17.93
N ALA A 869 0.19 -39.71 -17.89
CA ALA A 869 -0.96 -38.82 -18.04
C ALA A 869 -1.09 -37.85 -16.86
N ASP A 870 -0.94 -38.33 -15.62
CA ASP A 870 -0.97 -37.49 -14.42
C ASP A 870 0.19 -36.48 -14.41
N PHE A 871 1.35 -36.85 -14.96
CA PHE A 871 2.47 -35.92 -15.15
C PHE A 871 2.15 -34.81 -16.16
N LEU A 872 1.49 -35.14 -17.29
CA LEU A 872 1.04 -34.15 -18.27
C LEU A 872 -0.11 -33.26 -17.76
N VAL A 873 -0.96 -33.79 -16.86
CA VAL A 873 -1.97 -33.00 -16.15
C VAL A 873 -1.33 -32.01 -15.19
N LYS A 874 -0.35 -32.45 -14.37
CA LYS A 874 0.41 -31.55 -13.49
C LYS A 874 1.16 -30.47 -14.26
N SER A 875 1.65 -30.80 -15.46
CA SER A 875 2.36 -29.88 -16.35
C SER A 875 1.43 -28.92 -17.12
N GLY A 876 0.10 -28.98 -16.91
CA GLY A 876 -0.88 -28.09 -17.55
C GLY A 876 -1.19 -28.42 -19.02
N VAL A 877 -0.58 -29.45 -19.60
CA VAL A 877 -0.81 -29.87 -20.99
C VAL A 877 -2.18 -30.52 -21.13
N PHE A 878 -2.55 -31.37 -20.15
CA PHE A 878 -3.82 -32.10 -20.12
C PHE A 878 -4.74 -31.65 -18.98
N ALA A 879 -6.04 -31.82 -19.19
CA ALA A 879 -7.04 -31.72 -18.13
C ALA A 879 -7.96 -32.96 -18.15
N ARG A 880 -8.19 -33.52 -16.96
CA ARG A 880 -9.10 -34.67 -16.80
C ARG A 880 -10.55 -34.19 -16.67
N GLY A 881 -11.40 -34.60 -17.61
CA GLY A 881 -12.84 -34.35 -17.59
C GLY A 881 -13.56 -35.19 -16.54
N LYS A 882 -14.76 -34.76 -16.12
CA LYS A 882 -15.62 -35.50 -15.19
C LYS A 882 -16.07 -36.86 -15.74
N ASP A 883 -16.01 -37.03 -17.06
CA ASP A 883 -16.31 -38.26 -17.80
C ASP A 883 -15.09 -39.19 -17.95
N GLY A 884 -13.96 -38.86 -17.31
CA GLY A 884 -12.74 -39.67 -17.33
C GLY A 884 -11.92 -39.55 -18.62
N ARG A 885 -12.34 -38.71 -19.58
CA ARG A 885 -11.58 -38.41 -20.81
C ARG A 885 -10.64 -37.22 -20.60
N TYR A 886 -9.59 -37.15 -21.41
CA TYR A 886 -8.55 -36.14 -21.34
C TYR A 886 -8.74 -35.07 -22.41
N TRP A 887 -8.57 -33.81 -22.01
CA TRP A 887 -8.52 -32.64 -22.87
C TRP A 887 -7.07 -32.20 -23.06
N VAL A 888 -6.76 -31.58 -24.19
CA VAL A 888 -5.46 -30.93 -24.45
C VAL A 888 -5.67 -29.43 -24.55
N ALA A 889 -4.76 -28.65 -23.95
CA ALA A 889 -4.77 -27.20 -24.08
C ALA A 889 -4.54 -26.79 -25.54
N GLU A 890 -5.21 -25.73 -25.98
CA GLU A 890 -5.28 -25.34 -27.39
C GLU A 890 -3.89 -25.04 -27.98
N ILE A 891 -3.00 -24.47 -27.16
CA ILE A 891 -1.60 -24.17 -27.52
C ILE A 891 -0.78 -25.42 -27.87
N TYR A 892 -1.19 -26.63 -27.48
CA TYR A 892 -0.52 -27.89 -27.85
C TYR A 892 -1.27 -28.67 -28.94
N ARG A 893 -2.60 -28.53 -29.01
CA ARG A 893 -3.48 -29.38 -29.82
C ARG A 893 -3.08 -29.40 -31.30
N HIS A 894 -2.79 -28.22 -31.85
CA HIS A 894 -2.49 -28.05 -33.26
C HIS A 894 -1.14 -28.67 -33.68
N GLY A 895 -0.11 -28.55 -32.85
CA GLY A 895 1.23 -29.10 -33.07
C GLY A 895 1.30 -30.62 -32.83
N LEU A 896 0.35 -31.19 -32.09
CA LEU A 896 0.14 -32.63 -31.96
C LEU A 896 -0.68 -33.24 -33.10
N GLY A 897 -1.31 -32.42 -33.95
CA GLY A 897 -2.16 -32.91 -35.04
C GLY A 897 -3.52 -33.44 -34.57
N PHE A 898 -3.96 -33.10 -33.35
CA PHE A 898 -5.20 -33.63 -32.79
C PHE A 898 -6.43 -32.85 -33.29
N GLY A 899 -7.44 -33.58 -33.74
CA GLY A 899 -8.75 -33.03 -34.12
C GLY A 899 -9.62 -32.70 -32.91
N SER A 900 -10.84 -32.22 -33.12
CA SER A 900 -11.79 -31.91 -32.04
C SER A 900 -13.18 -32.43 -32.38
N GLU A 901 -13.81 -33.18 -31.47
CA GLU A 901 -15.13 -33.80 -31.69
C GLU A 901 -16.29 -32.78 -31.68
N ARG A 902 -16.09 -31.60 -31.09
CA ARG A 902 -17.07 -30.48 -31.01
C ARG A 902 -16.35 -29.15 -31.13
N ARG A 903 -17.05 -28.05 -31.47
CA ARG A 903 -16.50 -26.68 -31.32
C ARG A 903 -15.92 -26.57 -29.91
N ALA A 904 -14.61 -26.32 -29.83
CA ALA A 904 -13.83 -26.38 -28.61
C ALA A 904 -14.57 -25.69 -27.45
N LYS A 905 -14.93 -26.44 -26.41
CA LYS A 905 -15.32 -25.83 -25.14
C LYS A 905 -14.03 -25.28 -24.54
N VAL A 906 -13.94 -23.96 -24.44
CA VAL A 906 -12.96 -23.31 -23.58
C VAL A 906 -13.29 -23.74 -22.15
N LEU A 907 -12.62 -24.77 -21.67
CA LEU A 907 -12.70 -25.23 -20.28
C LEU A 907 -11.73 -24.36 -19.48
N TRP A 908 -12.18 -23.17 -19.10
CA TRP A 908 -11.53 -22.40 -18.04
C TRP A 908 -12.31 -22.60 -16.75
N ARG A 909 -11.59 -22.81 -15.64
CA ARG A 909 -12.18 -22.76 -14.30
C ARG A 909 -12.27 -21.28 -13.91
N GLY A 910 -13.40 -20.65 -14.24
CA GLY A 910 -13.78 -19.38 -13.62
C GLY A 910 -14.22 -19.61 -12.18
#